data_AF-H2SBL6-F1
#
_entry.id   AF-H2SBL6-F1
#
_cell.length_a   1.000
_cell.length_b   1.000
_cell.length_c   1.000
_cell.angle_alpha   90.00
_cell.angle_beta   90.00
_cell.angle_gamma   90.00
#
_symmetry.space_group_name_H-M   'P 1'
#
loop_
_entity.id
_entity.type
_entity.pdbx_description
1 polymer ?
#
loop_
_entity_poly.entity_id
_entity_poly.type
_entity_poly.pdbx_seq_one_letter_code
_entity_poly.pdbx_strand_id
1 'polypeptide(L)'
;MQFFGKLLDTVSSVSNLFANPYRVRDVPMSDYAGGGKIKLREEGRMMLYKNTQCRSWDCLLMCPEMPTATLRLFQVASEEDAMNWFPHYALKLRPFYETLSLKAETTQPIVDCIRNHPDWSSAHIAVDTGLRECLKHNYIQSQINSRDASGQTPLHLACAHGDPVCVKELLEESQALTDIKNHNGETPMHFAAKHDSPAIIQVMCLRMCSGVNELNKDGETPLHVACRLGRIESVKALLGGGAKCDIIGGAGYPIHSAMKYSEKCCVEEVLKADPGQLHAEDCIYGGTPLHWAKTAEMCRLLLEHGCKVNYLSKTGESPLHIMTKKGRFEAAMVLLTHGVNANLKGQDGNTALHLAMKLDQIELIKALIVFGADVEIHNDFGETPGLIAARTSKGFEDMVHMGAAIAAMSTGFYQVDGCKPETDQMDRLLCLDGGGIKGLVLIQMLIALEKEAGRPIRELFDWVAGTSTGGILALAIIHGKSMEYLRCLYFRMKEQVFKGSRPYESAPLEEFLKKEFGEDTKMADVQYPRVMVTSVLADRHPGELHIFRNYDPPSIHREAPYATTATFKPLTIPQGWEDEDVLIVGYTEDPSRKRRKVADEEQLVWRAARSSGAAPTYFRPMGRFLDGGLLANNPTLDAMSEIHQYNKALKAAGREKETKKLGVVVSLGTGKPPQMAVTSVDVFRPSNPLEFAKSILGAKELGKMLVDCCTDSDGCAVDRATAWCEMTDTVYYRLSPQLSQEVLLDEVSDAVLVDMMWETQMYLYEKRESLKSLAKLLLGN
;
A
#
# COMPACT_ATOMS: atom_id res chain seq x y z
N MET A 1 52.09 7.98 62.44
CA MET A 1 51.47 9.28 62.10
C MET A 1 51.83 9.85 60.70
N GLN A 2 52.54 9.13 59.81
CA GLN A 2 52.81 9.61 58.44
C GLN A 2 51.91 9.00 57.35
N PHE A 3 51.10 7.99 57.67
CA PHE A 3 50.18 7.36 56.72
C PHE A 3 48.84 8.11 56.59
N PHE A 4 48.37 8.73 57.68
CA PHE A 4 47.13 9.55 57.69
C PHE A 4 47.30 10.91 57.01
N GLY A 5 48.50 11.52 57.05
CA GLY A 5 48.77 12.78 56.36
C GLY A 5 48.76 12.66 54.84
N LYS A 6 49.32 11.57 54.30
CA LYS A 6 49.30 11.32 52.84
C LYS A 6 47.91 10.95 52.32
N LEU A 7 47.06 10.30 53.13
CA LEU A 7 45.68 9.99 52.76
C LEU A 7 44.79 11.23 52.75
N LEU A 8 44.96 12.16 53.71
CA LEU A 8 44.24 13.44 53.74
C LEU A 8 44.67 14.39 52.60
N ASP A 9 45.95 14.41 52.24
CA ASP A 9 46.44 15.19 51.10
C ASP A 9 46.03 14.58 49.76
N THR A 10 46.00 13.24 49.62
CA THR A 10 45.45 12.62 48.39
C THR A 10 43.94 12.76 48.32
N VAL A 11 43.19 12.70 49.43
CA VAL A 11 41.74 12.93 49.40
C VAL A 11 41.40 14.40 49.12
N SER A 12 42.17 15.39 49.60
CA SER A 12 41.94 16.80 49.23
C SER A 12 42.34 17.09 47.77
N SER A 13 43.41 16.46 47.28
CA SER A 13 43.86 16.55 45.88
C SER A 13 42.88 15.88 44.92
N VAL A 14 42.33 14.72 45.29
CA VAL A 14 41.32 14.00 44.52
C VAL A 14 39.96 14.72 44.57
N SER A 15 39.61 15.37 45.68
CA SER A 15 38.43 16.25 45.77
C SER A 15 38.53 17.48 44.85
N ASN A 16 39.75 18.00 44.66
CA ASN A 16 40.01 19.13 43.74
C ASN A 16 40.13 18.70 42.27
N LEU A 17 40.57 17.46 41.99
CA LEU A 17 40.59 16.88 40.64
C LEU A 17 39.16 16.64 40.07
N PHE A 18 38.15 16.51 40.94
CA PHE A 18 36.74 16.36 40.56
C PHE A 18 35.90 17.63 40.74
N ALA A 19 36.48 18.76 41.14
CA ALA A 19 35.77 20.02 41.26
C ALA A 19 35.81 20.77 39.93
N ASN A 20 34.71 20.74 39.16
CA ASN A 20 34.56 21.57 37.97
C ASN A 20 34.88 23.04 38.34
N PRO A 21 35.93 23.66 37.76
CA PRO A 21 36.37 25.02 38.10
C PRO A 21 35.33 26.09 37.76
N TYR A 22 34.33 25.76 36.95
CA TYR A 22 33.24 26.66 36.56
C TYR A 22 31.91 26.31 37.24
N ARG A 23 31.94 25.52 38.31
CA ARG A 23 30.73 25.23 39.09
C ARG A 23 30.37 26.42 39.97
N VAL A 24 29.17 26.93 39.79
CA VAL A 24 28.59 27.99 40.60
C VAL A 24 28.34 27.48 42.02
N ARG A 25 28.83 28.20 43.02
CA ARG A 25 28.66 27.86 44.45
C ARG A 25 28.35 29.08 45.28
N ASP A 26 27.49 28.91 46.28
CA ASP A 26 27.32 29.88 47.35
C ASP A 26 28.57 29.87 48.25
N VAL A 27 29.15 31.05 48.47
CA VAL A 27 30.28 31.24 49.37
C VAL A 27 30.11 32.47 50.24
N PRO A 28 30.46 32.39 51.54
CA PRO A 28 30.28 33.49 52.46
C PRO A 28 31.23 34.65 52.14
N MET A 29 30.73 35.88 52.20
CA MET A 29 31.52 37.07 51.89
C MET A 29 32.71 37.30 52.83
N SER A 30 32.63 36.76 54.06
CA SER A 30 33.73 36.76 55.02
C SER A 30 35.01 36.12 54.47
N ASP A 31 34.89 35.13 53.58
CA ASP A 31 36.03 34.42 53.00
C ASP A 31 36.85 35.29 52.04
N TYR A 32 36.32 36.45 51.65
CA TYR A 32 36.95 37.39 50.72
C TYR A 32 37.34 38.72 51.37
N ALA A 33 37.04 38.90 52.66
CA ALA A 33 37.40 40.09 53.44
C ALA A 33 38.80 40.00 54.11
N GLY A 34 39.48 38.85 54.05
CA GLY A 34 40.80 38.61 54.67
C GLY A 34 42.00 38.83 53.73
N GLY A 35 43.20 39.08 54.29
CA GLY A 35 44.43 39.50 53.58
C GLY A 35 45.07 38.51 52.58
N GLY A 36 44.42 37.38 52.26
CA GLY A 36 44.90 36.37 51.30
C GLY A 36 44.29 36.44 49.89
N LYS A 37 43.31 37.32 49.67
CA LYS A 37 42.64 37.50 48.37
C LYS A 37 42.59 38.97 47.99
N ILE A 38 43.12 39.32 46.82
CA ILE A 38 43.24 40.70 46.34
C ILE A 38 42.17 40.93 45.28
N LYS A 39 41.32 41.95 45.46
CA LYS A 39 40.35 42.38 44.45
C LYS A 39 41.09 43.02 43.27
N LEU A 40 40.89 42.47 42.06
CA LEU A 40 41.54 42.94 40.83
C LEU A 40 40.65 43.85 39.99
N ARG A 41 39.36 43.51 39.85
CA ARG A 41 38.38 44.26 39.05
C ARG A 41 36.99 44.20 39.67
N GLU A 42 36.18 45.20 39.37
CA GLU A 42 34.77 45.30 39.74
C GLU A 42 33.99 45.95 38.60
N GLU A 43 32.96 45.25 38.14
CA GLU A 43 32.05 45.74 37.10
C GLU A 43 30.61 45.41 37.51
N GLY A 44 29.84 46.45 37.84
CA GLY A 44 28.49 46.28 38.37
C GLY A 44 28.47 45.47 39.66
N ARG A 45 27.71 44.37 39.69
CA ARG A 45 27.63 43.44 40.84
C ARG A 45 28.69 42.34 40.81
N MET A 46 29.61 42.36 39.85
CA MET A 46 30.62 41.30 39.67
C MET A 46 32.00 41.75 40.12
N MET A 47 32.72 40.86 40.80
CA MET A 47 34.07 41.12 41.30
C MET A 47 35.03 39.98 40.94
N LEU A 48 36.25 40.32 40.53
CA LEU A 48 37.33 39.38 40.27
C LEU A 48 38.37 39.47 41.39
N TYR A 49 38.67 38.34 42.04
CA TYR A 49 39.67 38.24 43.10
C TYR A 49 40.82 37.33 42.68
N LYS A 50 42.06 37.71 43.05
CA LYS A 50 43.25 36.86 42.97
C LYS A 50 43.57 36.30 44.35
N ASN A 51 43.48 34.99 44.49
CA ASN A 51 43.88 34.27 45.70
C ASN A 51 45.39 34.04 45.68
N THR A 52 46.12 34.74 46.54
CA THR A 52 47.60 34.67 46.60
C THR A 52 48.09 33.39 47.26
N GLN A 53 47.25 32.72 48.04
CA GLN A 53 47.60 31.47 48.75
C GLN A 53 47.45 30.24 47.84
N CYS A 54 46.39 30.18 47.03
CA CYS A 54 46.08 29.03 46.18
C CYS A 54 46.36 29.26 44.69
N ARG A 55 46.98 30.39 44.29
CA ARG A 55 47.24 30.79 42.90
C ARG A 55 46.02 30.59 41.97
N SER A 56 44.86 31.05 42.41
CA SER A 56 43.60 30.95 41.65
C SER A 56 42.91 32.32 41.53
N TRP A 57 42.07 32.45 40.52
CA TRP A 57 41.24 33.61 40.26
C TRP A 57 39.78 33.24 40.43
N ASP A 58 39.10 33.95 41.35
CA ASP A 58 37.71 33.71 41.71
C ASP A 58 36.85 34.85 41.16
N CYS A 59 35.81 34.52 40.40
CA CYS A 59 34.81 35.50 39.97
C CYS A 59 33.55 35.37 40.83
N LEU A 60 33.14 36.47 41.46
CA LEU A 60 32.00 36.53 42.37
C LEU A 60 30.89 37.42 41.81
N LEU A 61 29.64 37.04 42.05
CA LEU A 61 28.45 37.85 41.81
C LEU A 61 27.77 38.17 43.15
N MET A 62 27.60 39.47 43.40
CA MET A 62 26.89 40.01 44.55
C MET A 62 25.38 39.95 44.33
N CYS A 63 24.67 39.23 45.20
CA CYS A 63 23.20 39.21 45.22
C CYS A 63 22.72 40.04 46.42
N PRO A 64 22.09 41.21 46.21
CA PRO A 64 21.63 42.08 47.31
C PRO A 64 20.66 41.40 48.27
N GLU A 65 19.96 40.37 47.82
CA GLU A 65 18.97 39.61 48.59
C GLU A 65 19.63 38.66 49.61
N MET A 66 20.92 38.36 49.46
CA MET A 66 21.73 37.55 50.39
C MET A 66 23.01 38.28 50.80
N PRO A 67 22.96 39.23 51.75
CA PRO A 67 24.13 40.07 52.08
C PRO A 67 25.31 39.30 52.68
N THR A 68 25.08 38.08 53.21
CA THR A 68 26.11 37.24 53.83
C THR A 68 26.72 36.19 52.88
N ALA A 69 26.13 35.96 51.71
CA ALA A 69 26.55 34.92 50.77
C ALA A 69 26.60 35.44 49.33
N THR A 70 27.60 35.02 48.57
CA THR A 70 27.79 35.38 47.16
C THR A 70 27.93 34.17 46.29
N LEU A 71 27.59 34.34 45.01
CA LEU A 71 27.75 33.28 44.02
C LEU A 71 29.15 33.37 43.42
N ARG A 72 29.99 32.36 43.67
CA ARG A 72 31.23 32.19 42.92
C ARG A 72 30.90 31.53 41.59
N LEU A 73 31.13 32.24 40.49
CA LEU A 73 30.84 31.79 39.14
C LEU A 73 31.93 30.87 38.57
N PHE A 74 33.19 31.15 38.89
CA PHE A 74 34.32 30.28 38.58
C PHE A 74 35.48 30.46 39.56
N GLN A 75 36.33 29.44 39.62
CA GLN A 75 37.64 29.40 40.26
C GLN A 75 38.64 28.77 39.28
N VAL A 76 39.40 29.59 38.56
CA VAL A 76 40.35 29.13 37.54
C VAL A 76 41.79 29.33 38.00
N ALA A 77 42.71 28.49 37.51
CA ALA A 77 44.13 28.56 37.84
C ALA A 77 44.96 29.41 36.85
N SER A 78 44.34 29.89 35.77
CA SER A 78 44.99 30.72 34.74
C SER A 78 44.51 32.17 34.81
N GLU A 79 45.47 33.11 34.82
CA GLU A 79 45.17 34.54 34.76
C GLU A 79 44.53 34.93 33.42
N GLU A 80 44.98 34.29 32.34
CA GLU A 80 44.50 34.55 30.98
C GLU A 80 43.01 34.19 30.84
N ASP A 81 42.63 32.99 31.32
CA ASP A 81 41.23 32.55 31.31
C ASP A 81 40.34 33.47 32.14
N ALA A 82 40.82 33.85 33.34
CA ALA A 82 40.07 34.73 34.24
C ALA A 82 39.82 36.11 33.63
N MET A 83 40.84 36.68 32.98
CA MET A 83 40.76 37.99 32.33
C MET A 83 39.96 37.95 31.03
N ASN A 84 39.94 36.81 30.34
CA ASN A 84 39.12 36.60 29.14
C ASN A 84 37.62 36.47 29.49
N TRP A 85 37.26 35.63 30.47
CA TRP A 85 35.85 35.35 30.79
C TRP A 85 35.16 36.44 31.62
N PHE A 86 35.89 37.16 32.48
CA PHE A 86 35.29 38.15 33.37
C PHE A 86 34.49 39.24 32.63
N PRO A 87 35.01 39.90 31.57
CA PRO A 87 34.24 40.90 30.81
C PRO A 87 33.01 40.31 30.12
N HIS A 88 33.11 39.09 29.59
CA HIS A 88 31.97 38.41 28.97
C HIS A 88 30.85 38.15 29.96
N TYR A 89 31.18 37.72 31.18
CA TYR A 89 30.17 37.49 32.23
C TYR A 89 29.60 38.80 32.75
N ALA A 90 30.45 39.82 32.98
CA ALA A 90 30.02 41.14 33.46
C ALA A 90 29.00 41.79 32.50
N LEU A 91 29.24 41.70 31.19
CA LEU A 91 28.34 42.25 30.18
C LEU A 91 27.06 41.43 30.03
N LYS A 92 27.17 40.09 29.94
CA LYS A 92 26.03 39.24 29.57
C LYS A 92 25.13 38.85 30.74
N LEU A 93 25.65 38.77 31.98
CA LEU A 93 24.86 38.43 33.18
C LEU A 93 24.04 39.58 33.74
N ARG A 94 24.41 40.82 33.41
CA ARG A 94 23.74 42.04 33.87
C ARG A 94 22.21 42.02 33.79
N PRO A 95 21.58 41.78 32.62
CA PRO A 95 20.13 41.79 32.52
C PRO A 95 19.44 40.71 33.38
N PHE A 96 20.14 39.63 33.72
CA PHE A 96 19.57 38.52 34.49
C PHE A 96 19.51 38.81 35.99
N TYR A 97 20.58 39.35 36.59
CA TYR A 97 20.56 39.69 38.02
C TYR A 97 19.85 41.02 38.33
N GLU A 98 19.63 41.88 37.32
CA GLU A 98 18.80 43.08 37.46
C GLU A 98 17.31 42.74 37.46
N THR A 99 16.92 41.65 36.79
CA THR A 99 15.51 41.24 36.65
C THR A 99 15.10 40.15 37.64
N LEU A 100 16.00 39.20 37.94
CA LEU A 100 15.72 38.02 38.76
C LEU A 100 16.65 37.93 39.98
N SER A 101 16.15 37.33 41.06
CA SER A 101 17.00 36.90 42.17
C SER A 101 17.70 35.60 41.79
N LEU A 102 18.98 35.71 41.43
CA LEU A 102 19.79 34.59 40.98
C LEU A 102 20.24 33.70 42.13
N LYS A 103 20.05 32.39 41.99
CA LYS A 103 20.59 31.34 42.87
C LYS A 103 21.63 30.52 42.12
N ALA A 104 22.43 29.71 42.83
CA ALA A 104 23.44 28.86 42.21
C ALA A 104 22.85 27.96 41.11
N GLU A 105 21.67 27.37 41.36
CA GLU A 105 20.96 26.48 40.43
C GLU A 105 20.51 27.18 39.14
N THR A 106 20.01 28.42 39.24
CA THR A 106 19.55 29.18 38.06
C THR A 106 20.69 29.86 37.32
N THR A 107 21.80 30.15 38.01
CA THR A 107 22.96 30.84 37.44
C THR A 107 23.88 29.88 36.69
N GLN A 108 23.96 28.63 37.12
CA GLN A 108 24.80 27.62 36.49
C GLN A 108 24.48 27.44 34.99
N PRO A 109 23.21 27.23 34.56
CA PRO A 109 22.88 27.14 33.14
C PRO A 109 23.27 28.38 32.34
N ILE A 110 23.01 29.59 32.87
CA ILE A 110 23.33 30.85 32.19
C ILE A 110 24.84 30.97 31.94
N VAL A 111 25.64 30.69 32.97
CA VAL A 111 27.10 30.74 32.92
C VAL A 111 27.67 29.67 31.98
N ASP A 112 27.10 28.46 32.00
CA ASP A 112 27.48 27.40 31.07
C ASP A 112 27.15 27.77 29.62
N CYS A 113 26.00 28.40 29.35
CA CYS A 113 25.64 28.87 28.01
C CYS A 113 26.58 29.97 27.51
N ILE A 114 26.98 30.92 28.36
CA ILE A 114 27.97 31.95 27.99
C ILE A 114 29.30 31.32 27.59
N ARG A 115 29.71 30.25 28.29
CA ARG A 115 30.98 29.55 28.02
C ARG A 115 30.90 28.70 26.75
N ASN A 116 29.79 27.99 26.55
CA ASN A 116 29.60 27.11 25.40
C ASN A 116 29.36 27.89 24.10
N HIS A 117 28.73 29.07 24.20
CA HIS A 117 28.41 29.94 23.07
C HIS A 117 28.84 31.40 23.33
N PRO A 118 30.15 31.71 23.18
CA PRO A 118 30.69 33.05 23.46
C PRO A 118 30.15 34.15 22.54
N ASP A 119 29.61 33.80 21.38
CA ASP A 119 29.03 34.67 20.37
C ASP A 119 27.54 35.01 20.64
N TRP A 120 26.86 34.25 21.49
CA TRP A 120 25.44 34.47 21.79
C TRP A 120 25.19 35.79 22.52
N SER A 121 24.15 36.51 22.11
CA SER A 121 23.66 37.70 22.83
C SER A 121 22.93 37.31 24.13
N SER A 122 22.70 38.27 25.03
CA SER A 122 21.90 38.01 26.25
C SER A 122 20.48 37.56 25.92
N ALA A 123 19.94 37.92 24.74
CA ALA A 123 18.64 37.45 24.27
C ALA A 123 18.64 35.96 23.90
N HIS A 124 19.69 35.45 23.23
CA HIS A 124 19.83 34.02 22.94
C HIS A 124 19.89 33.21 24.23
N ILE A 125 20.69 33.67 25.20
CA ILE A 125 20.83 33.01 26.50
C ILE A 125 19.50 33.02 27.27
N ALA A 126 18.74 34.11 27.23
CA ALA A 126 17.43 34.18 27.89
C ALA A 126 16.43 33.18 27.32
N VAL A 127 16.42 33.00 25.99
CA VAL A 127 15.58 32.00 25.31
C VAL A 127 16.04 30.58 25.63
N ASP A 128 17.33 30.30 25.54
CA ASP A 128 17.90 28.96 25.75
C ASP A 128 17.71 28.47 27.19
N THR A 129 17.87 29.36 28.17
CA THR A 129 17.68 29.05 29.59
C THR A 129 16.21 29.08 30.04
N GLY A 130 15.27 29.46 29.16
CA GLY A 130 13.84 29.55 29.47
C GLY A 130 13.47 30.71 30.42
N LEU A 131 14.36 31.69 30.61
CA LEU A 131 14.17 32.84 31.49
C LEU A 131 13.36 33.95 30.81
N ARG A 132 12.10 33.63 30.52
CA ARG A 132 11.13 34.46 29.79
C ARG A 132 10.93 35.86 30.37
N GLU A 133 10.91 35.98 31.71
CA GLU A 133 10.76 37.28 32.38
C GLU A 133 11.86 38.28 32.02
N CYS A 134 13.07 37.79 31.71
CA CYS A 134 14.20 38.64 31.31
C CYS A 134 14.04 39.22 29.90
N LEU A 135 13.16 38.67 29.05
CA LEU A 135 12.92 39.19 27.69
C LEU A 135 12.35 40.62 27.70
N LYS A 136 11.71 41.04 28.81
CA LYS A 136 11.19 42.40 29.01
C LYS A 136 12.26 43.43 29.35
N HIS A 137 13.49 43.00 29.65
CA HIS A 137 14.57 43.90 30.01
C HIS A 137 15.06 44.69 28.79
N ASN A 138 15.15 46.03 28.89
CA ASN A 138 15.51 46.93 27.78
C ASN A 138 16.79 46.50 27.03
N TYR A 139 17.81 46.03 27.76
CA TYR A 139 19.06 45.56 27.15
C TYR A 139 18.85 44.29 26.31
N ILE A 140 18.02 43.34 26.76
CA ILE A 140 17.70 42.12 26.01
C ILE A 140 16.83 42.46 24.80
N GLN A 141 15.85 43.36 24.95
CA GLN A 141 15.03 43.84 23.82
C GLN A 141 15.88 44.47 22.72
N SER A 142 16.92 45.24 23.07
CA SER A 142 17.84 45.82 22.08
C SER A 142 18.62 44.77 21.28
N GLN A 143 18.68 43.52 21.76
CA GLN A 143 19.41 42.39 21.16
C GLN A 143 18.48 41.28 20.64
N ILE A 144 17.15 41.53 20.58
CA ILE A 144 16.17 40.50 20.23
C ILE A 144 16.31 39.98 18.79
N ASN A 145 16.92 40.78 17.92
CA ASN A 145 17.19 40.45 16.52
C ASN A 145 18.70 40.28 16.24
N SER A 146 19.54 40.21 17.29
CA SER A 146 20.97 39.94 17.13
C SER A 146 21.16 38.56 16.52
N ARG A 147 22.28 38.39 15.78
CA ARG A 147 22.61 37.15 15.10
C ARG A 147 23.83 36.49 15.74
N ASP A 148 23.74 35.19 15.99
CA ASP A 148 24.86 34.38 16.45
C ASP A 148 25.86 34.09 15.30
N ALA A 149 26.90 33.29 15.56
CA ALA A 149 27.92 32.89 14.58
C ALA A 149 27.35 32.05 13.42
N SER A 150 26.17 31.45 13.57
CA SER A 150 25.43 30.75 12.51
C SER A 150 24.40 31.64 11.80
N GLY A 151 24.30 32.91 12.20
CA GLY A 151 23.34 33.87 11.69
C GLY A 151 21.93 33.72 12.26
N GLN A 152 21.73 32.86 13.27
CA GLN A 152 20.44 32.62 13.94
C GLN A 152 20.12 33.74 14.92
N THR A 153 18.82 33.98 15.11
CA THR A 153 18.29 34.93 16.09
C THR A 153 17.70 34.19 17.29
N PRO A 154 17.41 34.87 18.41
CA PRO A 154 16.70 34.27 19.55
C PRO A 154 15.36 33.62 19.13
N LEU A 155 14.67 34.16 18.13
CA LEU A 155 13.45 33.57 17.59
C LEU A 155 13.70 32.24 16.86
N HIS A 156 14.83 32.08 16.17
CA HIS A 156 15.21 30.79 15.58
C HIS A 156 15.41 29.74 16.67
N LEU A 157 16.11 30.08 17.75
CA LEU A 157 16.33 29.18 18.89
C LEU A 157 15.00 28.79 19.57
N ALA A 158 14.11 29.76 19.81
CA ALA A 158 12.79 29.49 20.38
C ALA A 158 11.98 28.51 19.51
N CYS A 159 12.02 28.69 18.18
CA CYS A 159 11.40 27.76 17.24
C CYS A 159 12.08 26.39 17.27
N ALA A 160 13.41 26.33 17.33
CA ALA A 160 14.19 25.08 17.39
C ALA A 160 13.96 24.28 18.68
N HIS A 161 13.65 24.95 19.79
CA HIS A 161 13.31 24.32 21.07
C HIS A 161 11.87 23.82 21.14
N GLY A 162 11.02 24.18 20.17
CA GLY A 162 9.63 23.75 20.20
C GLY A 162 8.80 24.46 21.27
N ASP A 163 9.16 25.66 21.72
CA ASP A 163 8.44 26.41 22.77
C ASP A 163 7.49 27.47 22.18
N PRO A 164 6.18 27.16 22.02
CA PRO A 164 5.22 28.10 21.45
C PRO A 164 4.92 29.30 22.36
N VAL A 165 5.12 29.18 23.67
CA VAL A 165 4.87 30.27 24.62
C VAL A 165 5.98 31.31 24.48
N CYS A 166 7.24 30.86 24.45
CA CYS A 166 8.37 31.74 24.20
C CYS A 166 8.27 32.41 22.83
N VAL A 167 7.92 31.67 21.77
CA VAL A 167 7.69 32.26 20.44
C VAL A 167 6.60 33.32 20.48
N LYS A 168 5.48 33.08 21.16
CA LYS A 168 4.39 34.05 21.30
C LYS A 168 4.86 35.33 22.01
N GLU A 169 5.57 35.21 23.12
CA GLU A 169 6.11 36.37 23.86
C GLU A 169 7.12 37.17 23.02
N LEU A 170 8.00 36.49 22.29
CA LEU A 170 8.97 37.15 21.39
C LEU A 170 8.27 37.95 20.27
N LEU A 171 7.17 37.44 19.71
CA LEU A 171 6.45 38.08 18.62
C LEU A 171 5.47 39.17 19.11
N GLU A 172 4.77 38.93 20.20
CA GLU A 172 3.75 39.84 20.72
C GLU A 172 4.33 40.97 21.54
N GLU A 173 5.25 40.66 22.47
CA GLU A 173 5.78 41.60 23.45
C GLU A 173 7.12 42.21 23.00
N SER A 174 8.01 41.41 22.39
CA SER A 174 9.37 41.86 22.05
C SER A 174 9.57 42.26 20.59
N GLN A 175 8.53 42.15 19.76
CA GLN A 175 8.53 42.54 18.33
C GLN A 175 9.70 41.91 17.53
N ALA A 176 10.01 40.63 17.79
CA ALA A 176 11.04 39.91 17.05
C ALA A 176 10.69 39.78 15.55
N LEU A 177 11.69 39.92 14.68
CA LEU A 177 11.53 39.85 13.24
C LEU A 177 11.50 38.39 12.74
N THR A 178 10.57 38.09 11.83
CA THR A 178 10.30 36.74 11.32
C THR A 178 10.94 36.44 9.95
N ASP A 179 11.54 37.45 9.33
CA ASP A 179 12.11 37.43 7.97
C ASP A 179 13.64 37.28 7.95
N ILE A 180 14.30 37.38 9.11
CA ILE A 180 15.75 37.21 9.21
C ILE A 180 16.12 35.77 8.86
N LYS A 181 17.08 35.60 7.94
CA LYS A 181 17.59 34.30 7.52
C LYS A 181 18.91 33.97 8.21
N ASN A 182 19.14 32.71 8.57
CA ASN A 182 20.45 32.25 9.05
C ASN A 182 21.47 32.09 7.90
N HIS A 183 22.68 31.59 8.19
CA HIS A 183 23.68 31.32 7.16
C HIS A 183 23.28 30.25 6.14
N ASN A 184 22.28 29.40 6.43
CA ASN A 184 21.70 28.43 5.49
C ASN A 184 20.50 29.00 4.72
N GLY A 185 20.18 30.29 4.91
CA GLY A 185 19.00 30.90 4.29
C GLY A 185 17.67 30.52 4.97
N GLU A 186 17.70 29.79 6.08
CA GLU A 186 16.49 29.36 6.80
C GLU A 186 15.94 30.52 7.64
N THR A 187 14.63 30.71 7.57
CA THR A 187 13.85 31.61 8.46
C THR A 187 13.42 30.86 9.72
N PRO A 188 12.94 31.54 10.79
CA PRO A 188 12.36 30.87 11.96
C PRO A 188 11.21 29.91 11.58
N MET A 189 10.50 30.21 10.50
CA MET A 189 9.42 29.37 9.98
C MET A 189 9.93 27.99 9.50
N HIS A 190 11.14 27.93 8.94
CA HIS A 190 11.77 26.66 8.58
C HIS A 190 12.10 25.82 9.81
N PHE A 191 12.52 26.45 10.92
CA PHE A 191 12.77 25.73 12.17
C PHE A 191 11.46 25.20 12.77
N ALA A 192 10.42 26.04 12.82
CA ALA A 192 9.11 25.60 13.28
C ALA A 192 8.57 24.41 12.45
N ALA A 193 8.77 24.41 11.13
CA ALA A 193 8.37 23.31 10.25
C ALA A 193 9.11 21.98 10.49
N LYS A 194 10.25 21.98 11.20
CA LYS A 194 10.97 20.74 11.56
C LYS A 194 10.28 19.97 12.68
N HIS A 195 9.44 20.63 13.47
CA HIS A 195 8.67 20.02 14.54
C HIS A 195 7.35 19.45 14.02
N ASP A 196 6.79 18.47 14.72
CA ASP A 196 5.45 17.91 14.41
C ASP A 196 4.36 18.55 15.29
N SER A 197 4.48 19.86 15.53
CA SER A 197 3.54 20.61 16.36
C SER A 197 3.05 21.83 15.61
N PRO A 198 1.72 21.98 15.44
CA PRO A 198 1.18 23.12 14.71
C PRO A 198 1.25 24.42 15.53
N ALA A 199 1.48 24.33 16.85
CA ALA A 199 1.35 25.46 17.77
C ALA A 199 2.25 26.65 17.40
N ILE A 200 3.53 26.39 17.09
CA ILE A 200 4.48 27.44 16.72
C ILE A 200 4.07 28.07 15.38
N ILE A 201 3.70 27.24 14.42
CA ILE A 201 3.30 27.68 13.07
C ILE A 201 2.05 28.55 13.14
N GLN A 202 1.04 28.13 13.92
CA GLN A 202 -0.18 28.90 14.13
C GLN A 202 0.12 30.26 14.77
N VAL A 203 0.94 30.30 15.83
CA VAL A 203 1.35 31.54 16.48
C VAL A 203 2.06 32.47 15.49
N MET A 204 2.94 31.93 14.65
CA MET A 204 3.63 32.71 13.62
C MET A 204 2.66 33.24 12.54
N CYS A 205 1.75 32.41 12.04
CA CYS A 205 0.80 32.80 10.99
C CYS A 205 -0.17 33.94 11.39
N LEU A 206 -0.48 34.08 12.69
CA LEU A 206 -1.34 35.17 13.20
C LEU A 206 -0.80 36.59 12.92
N ARG A 207 0.51 36.75 12.72
CA ARG A 207 1.17 38.04 12.49
C ARG A 207 1.47 38.36 11.02
N MET A 208 0.87 37.64 10.06
CA MET A 208 1.19 37.76 8.63
C MET A 208 2.70 37.58 8.37
N CYS A 209 3.24 36.41 8.73
CA CYS A 209 4.65 36.12 8.52
C CYS A 209 5.00 36.05 7.02
N SER A 210 5.99 36.83 6.59
CA SER A 210 6.53 36.81 5.22
C SER A 210 7.28 35.51 4.90
N GLY A 211 7.81 34.82 5.92
CA GLY A 211 8.68 33.65 5.76
C GLY A 211 8.01 32.33 5.36
N VAL A 212 6.69 32.24 5.25
CA VAL A 212 5.94 30.99 4.98
C VAL A 212 6.27 30.40 3.61
N ASN A 213 6.63 31.25 2.65
CA ASN A 213 6.87 30.91 1.26
C ASN A 213 8.33 31.21 0.82
N GLU A 214 9.20 31.58 1.77
CA GLU A 214 10.59 31.89 1.49
C GLU A 214 11.41 30.63 1.27
N LEU A 215 12.33 30.68 0.30
CA LEU A 215 13.27 29.60 0.04
C LEU A 215 14.55 29.77 0.87
N ASN A 216 15.02 28.66 1.44
CA ASN A 216 16.38 28.54 2.00
C ASN A 216 17.43 28.32 0.88
N LYS A 217 18.71 28.16 1.24
CA LYS A 217 19.79 27.94 0.27
C LYS A 217 19.71 26.60 -0.48
N ASP A 218 19.03 25.61 0.09
CA ASP A 218 18.75 24.33 -0.57
C ASP A 218 17.54 24.41 -1.52
N GLY A 219 16.91 25.59 -1.63
CA GLY A 219 15.71 25.79 -2.41
C GLY A 219 14.49 25.12 -1.79
N GLU A 220 14.40 25.02 -0.47
CA GLU A 220 13.23 24.48 0.23
C GLU A 220 12.44 25.63 0.87
N THR A 221 11.11 25.58 0.77
CA THR A 221 10.22 26.38 1.63
C THR A 221 9.98 25.64 2.95
N PRO A 222 9.41 26.27 4.00
CA PRO A 222 8.97 25.56 5.20
C PRO A 222 8.06 24.35 4.90
N LEU A 223 7.19 24.46 3.88
CA LEU A 223 6.33 23.36 3.44
C LEU A 223 7.13 22.19 2.85
N HIS A 224 8.20 22.46 2.08
CA HIS A 224 9.11 21.42 1.59
C HIS A 224 9.81 20.71 2.76
N VAL A 225 10.29 21.45 3.75
CA VAL A 225 10.94 20.88 4.94
C VAL A 225 9.99 19.97 5.73
N ALA A 226 8.75 20.43 5.97
CA ALA A 226 7.74 19.62 6.65
C ALA A 226 7.40 18.34 5.86
N CYS A 227 7.23 18.46 4.53
CA CYS A 227 6.97 17.33 3.64
C CYS A 227 8.13 16.33 3.59
N ARG A 228 9.38 16.81 3.62
CA ARG A 228 10.58 15.95 3.62
C ARG A 228 10.75 15.20 4.94
N LEU A 229 10.34 15.80 6.06
CA LEU A 229 10.49 15.25 7.40
C LEU A 229 9.24 14.50 7.90
N GLY A 230 8.19 14.39 7.08
CA GLY A 230 6.96 13.69 7.46
C GLY A 230 6.15 14.38 8.55
N ARG A 231 6.25 15.71 8.69
CA ARG A 231 5.59 16.48 9.77
C ARG A 231 4.16 16.87 9.38
N ILE A 232 3.22 15.94 9.56
CA ILE A 232 1.85 16.06 9.06
C ILE A 232 1.13 17.27 9.65
N GLU A 233 1.24 17.48 10.97
CA GLU A 233 0.53 18.58 11.62
C GLU A 233 1.11 19.94 11.24
N SER A 234 2.41 19.98 10.97
CA SER A 234 3.07 21.17 10.43
C SER A 234 2.68 21.43 8.98
N VAL A 235 2.54 20.41 8.13
CA VAL A 235 2.01 20.55 6.76
C VAL A 235 0.62 21.18 6.80
N LYS A 236 -0.29 20.65 7.62
CA LYS A 236 -1.65 21.20 7.78
C LYS A 236 -1.64 22.66 8.24
N ALA A 237 -0.83 22.97 9.26
CA ALA A 237 -0.74 24.31 9.81
C ALA A 237 -0.14 25.31 8.79
N LEU A 238 0.86 24.91 8.02
CA LEU A 238 1.46 25.74 6.97
C LEU A 238 0.45 26.00 5.85
N LEU A 239 -0.26 24.98 5.37
CA LEU A 239 -1.28 25.12 4.32
C LEU A 239 -2.43 26.03 4.79
N GLY A 240 -2.94 25.83 6.01
CA GLY A 240 -3.94 26.71 6.62
C GLY A 240 -3.42 28.13 6.89
N GLY A 241 -2.10 28.28 7.03
CA GLY A 241 -1.39 29.54 7.25
C GLY A 241 -0.97 30.28 5.98
N GLY A 242 -1.40 29.83 4.79
CA GLY A 242 -1.13 30.50 3.51
C GLY A 242 0.15 30.03 2.79
N ALA A 243 0.70 28.86 3.14
CA ALA A 243 1.75 28.23 2.36
C ALA A 243 1.23 27.82 0.99
N LYS A 244 1.99 28.15 -0.05
CA LYS A 244 1.63 27.85 -1.42
C LYS A 244 2.28 26.53 -1.87
N CYS A 245 1.49 25.70 -2.52
CA CYS A 245 1.96 24.44 -3.12
C CYS A 245 2.64 24.65 -4.47
N ASP A 246 2.48 25.80 -5.13
CA ASP A 246 2.99 26.10 -6.47
C ASP A 246 4.42 26.66 -6.50
N ILE A 247 5.10 26.72 -5.35
CA ILE A 247 6.48 27.19 -5.28
C ILE A 247 7.42 26.03 -5.61
N ILE A 248 8.18 26.20 -6.67
CA ILE A 248 9.16 25.21 -7.13
C ILE A 248 10.43 25.34 -6.28
N GLY A 249 10.74 24.31 -5.51
CA GLY A 249 11.99 24.17 -4.78
C GLY A 249 13.08 23.44 -5.56
N GLY A 250 14.21 23.15 -4.89
CA GLY A 250 15.36 22.46 -5.48
C GLY A 250 15.07 21.01 -5.93
N ALA A 251 14.03 20.38 -5.36
CA ALA A 251 13.58 19.03 -5.71
C ALA A 251 12.21 19.02 -6.42
N GLY A 252 11.78 20.14 -6.98
CA GLY A 252 10.42 20.33 -7.52
C GLY A 252 9.47 20.93 -6.48
N TYR A 253 8.17 20.73 -6.66
CA TYR A 253 7.13 21.21 -5.73
C TYR A 253 7.11 20.42 -4.39
N PRO A 254 6.43 20.90 -3.33
CA PRO A 254 6.36 20.21 -2.05
C PRO A 254 5.87 18.76 -2.13
N ILE A 255 4.94 18.47 -3.04
CA ILE A 255 4.48 17.09 -3.29
C ILE A 255 5.63 16.19 -3.76
N HIS A 256 6.55 16.68 -4.59
CA HIS A 256 7.71 15.93 -5.06
C HIS A 256 8.67 15.62 -3.91
N SER A 257 8.87 16.56 -2.98
CA SER A 257 9.60 16.30 -1.73
C SER A 257 8.91 15.20 -0.92
N ALA A 258 7.61 15.30 -0.65
CA ALA A 258 6.88 14.25 0.07
C ALA A 258 6.98 12.88 -0.64
N MET A 259 6.83 12.83 -1.97
CA MET A 259 6.97 11.61 -2.77
C MET A 259 8.39 11.03 -2.71
N LYS A 260 9.42 11.89 -2.78
CA LYS A 260 10.83 11.47 -2.72
C LYS A 260 11.16 10.79 -1.39
N TYR A 261 10.52 11.18 -0.30
CA TYR A 261 10.69 10.58 1.03
C TYR A 261 9.58 9.57 1.40
N SER A 262 8.63 9.31 0.49
CA SER A 262 7.51 8.38 0.68
C SER A 262 6.59 8.75 1.86
N GLU A 263 6.40 10.05 2.11
CA GLU A 263 5.61 10.56 3.22
C GLU A 263 4.11 10.62 2.86
N LYS A 264 3.45 9.45 2.90
CA LYS A 264 2.05 9.26 2.46
C LYS A 264 1.08 10.31 2.98
N CYS A 265 1.03 10.50 4.30
CA CYS A 265 0.08 11.42 4.93
C CYS A 265 0.34 12.87 4.49
N CYS A 266 1.60 13.26 4.26
CA CYS A 266 1.91 14.59 3.74
C CYS A 266 1.39 14.76 2.30
N VAL A 267 1.52 13.73 1.46
CA VAL A 267 0.96 13.75 0.09
C VAL A 267 -0.56 13.90 0.12
N GLU A 268 -1.26 13.16 0.97
CA GLU A 268 -2.71 13.28 1.15
C GLU A 268 -3.12 14.71 1.55
N GLU A 269 -2.46 15.30 2.53
CA GLU A 269 -2.78 16.67 2.97
C GLU A 269 -2.47 17.72 1.89
N VAL A 270 -1.37 17.57 1.15
CA VAL A 270 -1.04 18.45 0.02
C VAL A 270 -2.08 18.34 -1.10
N LEU A 271 -2.52 17.13 -1.44
CA LEU A 271 -3.55 16.91 -2.47
C LEU A 271 -4.93 17.40 -2.04
N LYS A 272 -5.27 17.33 -0.74
CA LYS A 272 -6.49 17.92 -0.19
C LYS A 272 -6.49 19.45 -0.32
N ALA A 273 -5.35 20.09 -0.09
CA ALA A 273 -5.23 21.55 -0.18
C ALA A 273 -5.13 22.06 -1.63
N ASP A 274 -4.38 21.36 -2.47
CA ASP A 274 -4.20 21.69 -3.89
C ASP A 274 -4.20 20.41 -4.76
N PRO A 275 -5.36 20.02 -5.31
CA PRO A 275 -5.47 18.88 -6.22
C PRO A 275 -4.63 19.03 -7.50
N GLY A 276 -4.26 20.26 -7.89
CA GLY A 276 -3.43 20.52 -9.06
C GLY A 276 -2.03 19.92 -8.95
N GLN A 277 -1.54 19.70 -7.72
CA GLN A 277 -0.24 19.06 -7.46
C GLN A 277 -0.13 17.65 -8.02
N LEU A 278 -1.25 16.95 -8.22
CA LEU A 278 -1.28 15.60 -8.80
C LEU A 278 -0.65 15.52 -10.20
N HIS A 279 -0.65 16.64 -10.93
CA HIS A 279 -0.14 16.75 -12.29
C HIS A 279 1.03 17.73 -12.41
N ALA A 280 1.55 18.22 -11.28
CA ALA A 280 2.67 19.13 -11.28
C ALA A 280 3.93 18.43 -11.83
N GLU A 281 4.65 19.10 -12.71
CA GLU A 281 5.87 18.55 -13.31
C GLU A 281 7.11 19.07 -12.58
N ASP A 282 8.00 18.17 -12.19
CA ASP A 282 9.26 18.58 -11.60
C ASP A 282 10.12 19.39 -12.59
N CYS A 283 10.89 20.34 -12.06
CA CYS A 283 11.64 21.28 -12.90
C CYS A 283 12.83 20.65 -13.63
N ILE A 284 13.35 19.51 -13.14
CA ILE A 284 14.59 18.89 -13.62
C ILE A 284 14.29 17.89 -14.74
N TYR A 285 13.41 16.94 -14.49
CA TYR A 285 13.07 15.84 -15.38
C TYR A 285 11.69 16.00 -16.03
N GLY A 286 10.85 16.91 -15.55
CA GLY A 286 9.47 17.05 -16.01
C GLY A 286 8.58 15.86 -15.67
N GLY A 287 8.93 15.09 -14.64
CA GLY A 287 8.13 13.98 -14.14
C GLY A 287 7.02 14.47 -13.21
N THR A 288 5.86 13.84 -13.31
CA THR A 288 4.74 14.00 -12.36
C THR A 288 5.05 13.33 -11.01
N PRO A 289 4.26 13.56 -9.94
CA PRO A 289 4.46 12.87 -8.66
C PRO A 289 4.56 11.35 -8.79
N LEU A 290 3.84 10.74 -9.74
CA LEU A 290 3.87 9.30 -9.98
C LEU A 290 5.26 8.80 -10.45
N HIS A 291 6.04 9.61 -11.16
CA HIS A 291 7.42 9.27 -11.54
C HIS A 291 8.34 9.16 -10.32
N TRP A 292 8.01 9.90 -9.24
CA TRP A 292 8.79 9.93 -8.02
C TRP A 292 8.39 8.86 -6.99
N ALA A 293 7.30 8.13 -7.24
CA ALA A 293 6.81 7.08 -6.36
C ALA A 293 7.85 5.95 -6.19
N LYS A 294 8.13 5.57 -4.93
CA LYS A 294 9.11 4.51 -4.61
C LYS A 294 8.48 3.19 -4.21
N THR A 295 7.27 3.24 -3.66
CA THR A 295 6.58 2.08 -3.08
C THR A 295 5.23 1.86 -3.76
N ALA A 296 4.73 0.63 -3.72
CA ALA A 296 3.40 0.26 -4.19
C ALA A 296 2.30 1.11 -3.53
N GLU A 297 2.44 1.42 -2.24
CA GLU A 297 1.48 2.25 -1.52
C GLU A 297 1.40 3.69 -2.06
N MET A 298 2.54 4.32 -2.35
CA MET A 298 2.56 5.67 -2.92
C MET A 298 2.00 5.70 -4.35
N CYS A 299 2.25 4.64 -5.14
CA CYS A 299 1.61 4.49 -6.45
C CYS A 299 0.08 4.40 -6.31
N ARG A 300 -0.42 3.51 -5.44
CA ARG A 300 -1.87 3.35 -5.20
C ARG A 300 -2.52 4.66 -4.78
N LEU A 301 -1.92 5.37 -3.82
CA LEU A 301 -2.43 6.66 -3.36
C LEU A 301 -2.67 7.62 -4.54
N LEU A 302 -1.69 7.79 -5.42
CA LEU A 302 -1.82 8.71 -6.56
C LEU A 302 -2.80 8.20 -7.63
N LEU A 303 -2.89 6.88 -7.83
CA LEU A 303 -3.80 6.26 -8.79
C LEU A 303 -5.27 6.39 -8.34
N GLU A 304 -5.53 6.23 -7.05
CA GLU A 304 -6.85 6.45 -6.44
C GLU A 304 -7.34 7.89 -6.59
N HIS A 305 -6.43 8.86 -6.63
CA HIS A 305 -6.72 10.27 -6.90
C HIS A 305 -6.84 10.59 -8.42
N GLY A 306 -6.72 9.59 -9.30
CA GLY A 306 -6.93 9.77 -10.74
C GLY A 306 -5.74 10.33 -11.51
N CYS A 307 -4.50 10.04 -11.09
CA CYS A 307 -3.32 10.54 -11.81
C CYS A 307 -3.19 9.98 -13.25
N LYS A 308 -2.53 10.74 -14.14
CA LYS A 308 -2.24 10.31 -15.51
C LYS A 308 -1.11 9.27 -15.51
N VAL A 309 -1.46 8.02 -15.82
CA VAL A 309 -0.54 6.87 -15.69
C VAL A 309 0.46 6.71 -16.84
N ASN A 310 0.11 7.17 -18.04
CA ASN A 310 0.92 7.05 -19.26
C ASN A 310 1.61 8.38 -19.64
N TYR A 311 1.83 9.28 -18.67
CA TYR A 311 2.53 10.55 -18.93
C TYR A 311 4.01 10.30 -19.21
N LEU A 312 4.59 11.03 -20.16
CA LEU A 312 6.03 11.00 -20.46
C LEU A 312 6.69 12.25 -19.91
N SER A 313 7.75 12.06 -19.13
CA SER A 313 8.60 13.14 -18.63
C SER A 313 9.34 13.85 -19.79
N LYS A 314 10.05 14.95 -19.49
CA LYS A 314 10.92 15.63 -20.48
C LYS A 314 12.08 14.76 -20.94
N THR A 315 12.46 13.74 -20.17
CA THR A 315 13.44 12.73 -20.58
C THR A 315 12.83 11.63 -21.45
N GLY A 316 11.53 11.72 -21.77
CA GLY A 316 10.79 10.72 -22.53
C GLY A 316 10.48 9.46 -21.74
N GLU A 317 10.47 9.50 -20.40
CA GLU A 317 10.22 8.30 -19.59
C GLU A 317 8.82 8.33 -18.98
N SER A 318 8.16 7.18 -18.94
CA SER A 318 6.91 7.03 -18.17
C SER A 318 7.17 6.54 -16.75
N PRO A 319 6.20 6.60 -15.83
CA PRO A 319 6.36 6.05 -14.49
C PRO A 319 6.78 4.58 -14.51
N LEU A 320 6.22 3.78 -15.44
CA LEU A 320 6.60 2.37 -15.60
C LEU A 320 8.06 2.22 -16.00
N HIS A 321 8.57 3.03 -16.95
CA HIS A 321 9.99 3.03 -17.30
C HIS A 321 10.88 3.33 -16.08
N ILE A 322 10.50 4.31 -15.24
CA ILE A 322 11.24 4.63 -14.02
C ILE A 322 11.21 3.46 -13.02
N MET A 323 10.06 2.81 -12.81
CA MET A 323 9.98 1.64 -11.92
C MET A 323 10.85 0.49 -12.43
N THR A 324 10.85 0.23 -13.74
CA THR A 324 11.72 -0.77 -14.36
C THR A 324 13.21 -0.40 -14.19
N LYS A 325 13.61 0.84 -14.52
CA LYS A 325 15.01 1.29 -14.35
C LYS A 325 15.51 1.19 -12.91
N LYS A 326 14.61 1.35 -11.94
CA LYS A 326 14.94 1.27 -10.51
C LYS A 326 14.72 -0.12 -9.89
N GLY A 327 14.25 -1.11 -10.67
CA GLY A 327 13.98 -2.47 -10.17
C GLY A 327 12.88 -2.54 -9.12
N ARG A 328 11.87 -1.65 -9.19
CA ARG A 328 10.77 -1.57 -8.22
C ARG A 328 9.60 -2.46 -8.65
N PHE A 329 9.76 -3.77 -8.54
CA PHE A 329 8.77 -4.77 -9.02
C PHE A 329 7.36 -4.50 -8.49
N GLU A 330 7.19 -4.39 -7.16
CA GLU A 330 5.88 -4.14 -6.52
C GLU A 330 5.21 -2.85 -7.02
N ALA A 331 5.98 -1.77 -7.19
CA ALA A 331 5.45 -0.51 -7.71
C ALA A 331 5.07 -0.62 -9.19
N ALA A 332 5.83 -1.39 -9.98
CA ALA A 332 5.51 -1.68 -11.37
C ALA A 332 4.24 -2.55 -11.49
N MET A 333 4.05 -3.53 -10.61
CA MET A 333 2.84 -4.36 -10.55
C MET A 333 1.59 -3.52 -10.25
N VAL A 334 1.66 -2.58 -9.30
CA VAL A 334 0.57 -1.63 -9.06
C VAL A 334 0.23 -0.83 -10.33
N LEU A 335 1.22 -0.37 -11.09
CA LEU A 335 0.98 0.35 -12.34
C LEU A 335 0.32 -0.56 -13.40
N LEU A 336 0.82 -1.77 -13.60
CA LEU A 336 0.28 -2.73 -14.57
C LEU A 336 -1.18 -3.12 -14.26
N THR A 337 -1.50 -3.32 -12.98
CA THR A 337 -2.84 -3.67 -12.50
C THR A 337 -3.83 -2.50 -12.55
N HIS A 338 -3.35 -1.27 -12.80
CA HIS A 338 -4.18 -0.10 -13.05
C HIS A 338 -4.24 0.28 -14.54
N GLY A 339 -3.83 -0.64 -15.44
CA GLY A 339 -4.02 -0.48 -16.88
C GLY A 339 -3.00 0.42 -17.55
N VAL A 340 -1.78 0.54 -17.00
CA VAL A 340 -0.68 1.22 -17.69
C VAL A 340 -0.36 0.53 -19.01
N ASN A 341 -0.07 1.32 -20.05
CA ASN A 341 0.35 0.81 -21.34
C ASN A 341 1.81 0.35 -21.29
N ALA A 342 2.03 -0.97 -21.22
CA ALA A 342 3.36 -1.59 -21.23
C ALA A 342 4.15 -1.36 -22.53
N ASN A 343 3.45 -1.01 -23.62
CA ASN A 343 4.00 -0.81 -24.97
C ASN A 343 4.37 0.63 -25.28
N LEU A 344 4.21 1.54 -24.31
CA LEU A 344 4.61 2.92 -24.47
C LEU A 344 6.11 3.01 -24.72
N LYS A 345 6.51 3.63 -25.83
CA LYS A 345 7.92 3.90 -26.14
C LYS A 345 8.38 5.11 -25.36
N GLY A 346 9.44 4.91 -24.58
CA GLY A 346 10.11 5.97 -23.86
C GLY A 346 11.37 6.47 -24.56
N GLN A 347 12.39 6.78 -23.77
CA GLN A 347 13.69 7.23 -24.25
C GLN A 347 14.35 6.21 -25.21
N ASP A 348 14.86 6.70 -26.34
CA ASP A 348 15.46 5.93 -27.44
C ASP A 348 14.50 4.87 -28.03
N GLY A 349 13.18 5.12 -27.95
CA GLY A 349 12.16 4.20 -28.44
C GLY A 349 12.00 2.92 -27.61
N ASN A 350 12.72 2.81 -26.48
CA ASN A 350 12.66 1.63 -25.62
C ASN A 350 11.33 1.59 -24.87
N THR A 351 10.67 0.43 -24.88
CA THR A 351 9.55 0.14 -23.98
C THR A 351 10.06 -0.32 -22.61
N ALA A 352 9.17 -0.43 -21.63
CA ALA A 352 9.50 -1.03 -20.33
C ALA A 352 10.11 -2.45 -20.46
N LEU A 353 9.67 -3.22 -21.47
CA LEU A 353 10.20 -4.56 -21.74
C LEU A 353 11.67 -4.52 -22.21
N HIS A 354 12.02 -3.58 -23.09
CA HIS A 354 13.43 -3.39 -23.51
C HIS A 354 14.33 -3.10 -22.30
N LEU A 355 13.87 -2.23 -21.39
CA LEU A 355 14.60 -1.87 -20.19
C LEU A 355 14.71 -3.05 -19.21
N ALA A 356 13.64 -3.83 -19.03
CA ALA A 356 13.65 -5.01 -18.17
C ALA A 356 14.64 -6.08 -18.67
N MET A 357 14.68 -6.30 -20.00
CA MET A 357 15.65 -7.19 -20.67
C MET A 357 17.08 -6.72 -20.49
N LYS A 358 17.33 -5.43 -20.71
CA LYS A 358 18.66 -4.83 -20.55
C LYS A 358 19.19 -4.93 -19.11
N LEU A 359 18.30 -4.93 -18.12
CA LEU A 359 18.62 -4.95 -16.69
C LEU A 359 18.52 -6.33 -16.04
N ASP A 360 18.20 -7.38 -16.81
CA ASP A 360 18.05 -8.77 -16.32
C ASP A 360 17.02 -8.94 -15.19
N GLN A 361 15.85 -8.29 -15.34
CA GLN A 361 14.78 -8.36 -14.34
C GLN A 361 13.75 -9.43 -14.72
N ILE A 362 14.06 -10.71 -14.55
CA ILE A 362 13.24 -11.85 -14.99
C ILE A 362 11.79 -11.77 -14.49
N GLU A 363 11.58 -11.46 -13.21
CA GLU A 363 10.23 -11.32 -12.64
C GLU A 363 9.41 -10.23 -13.36
N LEU A 364 10.03 -9.08 -13.62
CA LEU A 364 9.39 -7.98 -14.31
C LEU A 364 9.19 -8.26 -15.80
N ILE A 365 10.12 -8.99 -16.43
CA ILE A 365 9.98 -9.47 -17.82
C ILE A 365 8.73 -10.34 -17.95
N LYS A 366 8.58 -11.35 -17.08
CA LYS A 366 7.41 -12.23 -17.05
C LYS A 366 6.13 -11.42 -16.83
N ALA A 367 6.14 -10.51 -15.84
CA ALA A 367 5.00 -9.64 -15.56
C ALA A 367 4.63 -8.79 -16.79
N LEU A 368 5.59 -8.11 -17.42
CA LEU A 368 5.32 -7.27 -18.58
C LEU A 368 4.69 -8.07 -19.73
N ILE A 369 5.23 -9.25 -20.05
CA ILE A 369 4.69 -10.10 -21.12
C ILE A 369 3.28 -10.60 -20.79
N VAL A 370 3.07 -11.09 -19.56
CA VAL A 370 1.74 -11.51 -19.10
C VAL A 370 0.75 -10.36 -19.23
N PHE A 371 1.15 -9.13 -18.88
CA PHE A 371 0.32 -7.94 -18.99
C PHE A 371 0.20 -7.37 -20.42
N GLY A 372 0.70 -8.07 -21.44
CA GLY A 372 0.49 -7.74 -22.85
C GLY A 372 1.58 -6.85 -23.47
N ALA A 373 2.79 -6.83 -22.89
CA ALA A 373 3.93 -6.21 -23.54
C ALA A 373 4.25 -6.94 -24.84
N ASP A 374 4.33 -6.18 -25.92
CA ASP A 374 4.63 -6.65 -27.26
C ASP A 374 6.15 -6.82 -27.42
N VAL A 375 6.51 -8.01 -27.84
CA VAL A 375 7.88 -8.47 -28.03
C VAL A 375 8.44 -8.09 -29.40
N GLU A 376 7.59 -7.56 -30.29
CA GLU A 376 7.94 -7.14 -31.66
C GLU A 376 8.19 -5.64 -31.80
N ILE A 377 7.99 -4.87 -30.74
CA ILE A 377 8.22 -3.43 -30.79
C ILE A 377 9.72 -3.18 -30.95
N HIS A 378 10.10 -2.45 -31.99
CA HIS A 378 11.49 -2.06 -32.21
C HIS A 378 11.79 -0.72 -31.53
N ASN A 379 12.92 -0.60 -30.86
CA ASN A 379 13.44 0.67 -30.37
C ASN A 379 14.01 1.54 -31.53
N ASP A 380 14.51 2.74 -31.23
CA ASP A 380 15.03 3.66 -32.26
C ASP A 380 16.31 3.12 -32.94
N PHE A 381 16.94 2.08 -32.37
CA PHE A 381 18.07 1.37 -32.95
C PHE A 381 17.66 0.16 -33.81
N GLY A 382 16.36 -0.12 -33.94
CA GLY A 382 15.85 -1.29 -34.64
C GLY A 382 16.03 -2.60 -33.87
N GLU A 383 16.30 -2.55 -32.57
CA GLU A 383 16.39 -3.74 -31.72
C GLU A 383 15.00 -4.09 -31.16
N THR A 384 14.64 -5.38 -31.17
CA THR A 384 13.51 -5.90 -30.37
C THR A 384 13.96 -6.20 -28.94
N PRO A 385 13.05 -6.30 -27.95
CA PRO A 385 13.40 -6.69 -26.59
C PRO A 385 14.14 -8.04 -26.52
N GLY A 386 13.73 -9.01 -27.34
CA GLY A 386 14.39 -10.31 -27.42
C GLY A 386 15.84 -10.23 -27.91
N LEU A 387 16.13 -9.33 -28.86
CA LEU A 387 17.50 -9.11 -29.34
C LEU A 387 18.39 -8.49 -28.25
N ILE A 388 17.85 -7.57 -27.45
CA ILE A 388 18.58 -6.97 -26.31
C ILE A 388 18.96 -8.05 -25.29
N ALA A 389 18.05 -8.98 -24.99
CA ALA A 389 18.32 -10.09 -24.08
C ALA A 389 19.49 -10.95 -24.59
N ALA A 390 19.46 -11.36 -25.86
CA ALA A 390 20.52 -12.16 -26.47
C ALA A 390 21.89 -11.45 -26.50
N ARG A 391 21.91 -10.12 -26.63
CA ARG A 391 23.16 -9.32 -26.63
C ARG A 391 23.71 -9.08 -25.22
N THR A 392 22.84 -8.95 -24.23
CA THR A 392 23.20 -8.49 -22.88
C THR A 392 23.50 -9.65 -21.93
N SER A 393 23.07 -10.88 -22.25
CA SER A 393 23.28 -12.08 -21.44
C SER A 393 24.77 -12.46 -21.33
N LYS A 394 25.48 -11.83 -20.40
CA LYS A 394 26.78 -12.32 -19.92
C LYS A 394 26.54 -13.46 -18.92
N GLY A 395 26.13 -14.64 -19.41
CA GLY A 395 26.29 -15.91 -18.68
C GLY A 395 25.09 -16.51 -17.94
N PHE A 396 23.87 -16.00 -18.10
CA PHE A 396 22.68 -16.60 -17.48
C PHE A 396 21.86 -17.39 -18.51
N GLU A 397 21.83 -18.72 -18.35
CA GLU A 397 21.06 -19.64 -19.21
C GLU A 397 19.57 -19.25 -19.23
N ASP A 398 19.00 -18.82 -18.10
CA ASP A 398 17.57 -18.46 -17.98
C ASP A 398 17.16 -17.32 -18.91
N MET A 399 17.99 -16.27 -19.07
CA MET A 399 17.69 -15.15 -19.98
C MET A 399 17.74 -15.60 -21.45
N VAL A 400 18.65 -16.51 -21.80
CA VAL A 400 18.75 -17.06 -23.17
C VAL A 400 17.53 -17.93 -23.47
N HIS A 401 17.08 -18.76 -22.53
CA HIS A 401 15.86 -19.54 -22.66
C HIS A 401 14.62 -18.62 -22.76
N MET A 402 14.57 -17.55 -21.98
CA MET A 402 13.51 -16.53 -22.07
C MET A 402 13.53 -15.81 -23.43
N GLY A 403 14.71 -15.40 -23.91
CA GLY A 403 14.87 -14.77 -25.22
C GLY A 403 14.46 -15.69 -26.37
N ALA A 404 14.81 -16.98 -26.30
CA ALA A 404 14.37 -18.00 -27.25
C ALA A 404 12.85 -18.23 -27.19
N ALA A 405 12.27 -18.32 -25.99
CA ALA A 405 10.81 -18.43 -25.82
C ALA A 405 10.09 -17.23 -26.43
N ILE A 406 10.62 -16.02 -26.22
CA ILE A 406 10.09 -14.77 -26.77
C ILE A 406 10.19 -14.71 -28.29
N ALA A 407 11.36 -15.02 -28.85
CA ALA A 407 11.53 -15.10 -30.29
C ALA A 407 10.59 -16.14 -30.92
N ALA A 408 10.27 -17.21 -30.20
CA ALA A 408 9.31 -18.21 -30.67
C ALA A 408 7.86 -17.68 -30.62
N MET A 409 7.50 -16.88 -29.60
CA MET A 409 6.19 -16.20 -29.50
C MET A 409 5.93 -15.18 -30.63
N SER A 410 6.99 -14.64 -31.26
CA SER A 410 6.93 -13.74 -32.43
C SER A 410 6.24 -14.35 -33.67
N THR A 411 6.41 -15.66 -33.89
CA THR A 411 6.20 -16.28 -35.21
C THR A 411 4.75 -16.65 -35.58
N GLY A 412 3.74 -16.08 -34.90
CA GLY A 412 2.41 -16.71 -34.80
C GLY A 412 1.17 -16.00 -35.38
N PHE A 413 1.21 -14.74 -35.82
CA PHE A 413 -0.01 -13.98 -36.14
C PHE A 413 -0.43 -14.11 -37.61
N TYR A 414 -1.41 -14.96 -37.89
CA TYR A 414 -2.17 -14.92 -39.15
C TYR A 414 -3.48 -14.16 -38.91
N GLN A 415 -3.68 -13.11 -39.70
CA GLN A 415 -4.91 -12.34 -39.77
C GLN A 415 -6.02 -13.24 -40.34
N VAL A 416 -7.05 -13.55 -39.55
CA VAL A 416 -8.23 -14.30 -40.02
C VAL A 416 -9.34 -13.28 -40.26
N ASP A 417 -9.72 -13.10 -41.53
CA ASP A 417 -10.86 -12.26 -41.90
C ASP A 417 -12.15 -12.85 -41.32
N GLY A 418 -12.83 -12.09 -40.45
CA GLY A 418 -14.06 -12.52 -39.79
C GLY A 418 -15.30 -12.27 -40.64
N CYS A 419 -15.98 -13.33 -41.07
CA CYS A 419 -17.38 -13.28 -41.50
C CYS A 419 -18.32 -13.42 -40.29
N LYS A 420 -19.49 -12.77 -40.34
CA LYS A 420 -20.61 -13.06 -39.43
C LYS A 420 -21.09 -14.49 -39.70
N PRO A 421 -21.17 -15.39 -38.70
CA PRO A 421 -21.89 -16.64 -38.90
C PRO A 421 -23.39 -16.31 -38.97
N GLU A 422 -23.94 -16.39 -40.18
CA GLU A 422 -25.39 -16.47 -40.39
C GLU A 422 -25.84 -17.89 -40.02
N THR A 423 -26.66 -17.96 -38.97
CA THR A 423 -27.49 -19.12 -38.59
C THR A 423 -26.76 -20.43 -38.30
N ASP A 424 -26.14 -20.51 -37.11
CA ASP A 424 -25.58 -21.77 -36.64
C ASP A 424 -26.64 -22.68 -36.00
N GLN A 425 -26.67 -23.94 -36.45
CA GLN A 425 -27.67 -24.97 -36.10
C GLN A 425 -27.40 -25.59 -34.71
N MET A 426 -26.27 -25.27 -34.09
CA MET A 426 -25.79 -25.84 -32.83
C MET A 426 -25.50 -24.74 -31.79
N ASP A 427 -25.61 -25.09 -30.51
CA ASP A 427 -25.23 -24.24 -29.38
C ASP A 427 -23.79 -24.53 -28.93
N ARG A 428 -23.09 -23.48 -28.49
CA ARG A 428 -21.71 -23.54 -27.94
C ARG A 428 -21.73 -23.26 -26.44
N LEU A 429 -21.13 -24.14 -25.66
CA LEU A 429 -21.06 -24.05 -24.19
C LEU A 429 -19.63 -23.76 -23.72
N LEU A 430 -19.48 -22.76 -22.86
CA LEU A 430 -18.28 -22.48 -22.07
C LEU A 430 -18.51 -22.87 -20.60
N CYS A 431 -17.61 -23.65 -20.02
CA CYS A 431 -17.60 -24.05 -18.62
C CYS A 431 -16.34 -23.53 -17.93
N LEU A 432 -16.52 -22.77 -16.85
CA LEU A 432 -15.46 -22.15 -16.06
C LEU A 432 -15.41 -22.76 -14.67
N ASP A 433 -14.31 -23.44 -14.35
CA ASP A 433 -14.15 -24.11 -13.07
C ASP A 433 -13.97 -23.13 -11.89
N GLY A 434 -14.25 -23.62 -10.68
CA GLY A 434 -13.88 -22.93 -9.46
C GLY A 434 -12.39 -23.00 -9.14
N GLY A 435 -11.92 -22.15 -8.21
CA GLY A 435 -10.50 -22.12 -7.82
C GLY A 435 -9.97 -20.83 -7.21
N GLY A 436 -10.81 -19.96 -6.63
CA GLY A 436 -10.36 -18.76 -5.92
C GLY A 436 -9.61 -17.76 -6.81
N ILE A 437 -8.47 -17.23 -6.34
CA ILE A 437 -7.64 -16.26 -7.09
C ILE A 437 -7.04 -16.84 -8.37
N LYS A 438 -6.95 -18.18 -8.46
CA LYS A 438 -6.49 -18.89 -9.68
C LYS A 438 -7.42 -18.71 -10.88
N GLY A 439 -8.57 -18.05 -10.71
CA GLY A 439 -9.38 -17.56 -11.84
C GLY A 439 -8.57 -16.72 -12.85
N LEU A 440 -7.43 -16.14 -12.45
CA LEU A 440 -6.45 -15.52 -13.36
C LEU A 440 -5.98 -16.46 -14.49
N VAL A 441 -5.89 -17.77 -14.25
CA VAL A 441 -5.56 -18.78 -15.27
C VAL A 441 -6.67 -18.85 -16.32
N LEU A 442 -7.94 -18.86 -15.89
CA LEU A 442 -9.09 -18.84 -16.79
C LEU A 442 -9.08 -17.58 -17.65
N ILE A 443 -8.86 -16.42 -17.02
CA ILE A 443 -8.79 -15.13 -17.72
C ILE A 443 -7.68 -15.15 -18.77
N GLN A 444 -6.49 -15.66 -18.44
CA GLN A 444 -5.39 -15.72 -19.40
C GLN A 444 -5.69 -16.62 -20.61
N MET A 445 -6.36 -17.75 -20.40
CA MET A 445 -6.83 -18.62 -21.50
C MET A 445 -7.92 -17.95 -22.33
N LEU A 446 -8.85 -17.22 -21.70
CA LEU A 446 -9.90 -16.47 -22.39
C LEU A 446 -9.32 -15.32 -23.23
N ILE A 447 -8.33 -14.56 -22.70
CA ILE A 447 -7.61 -13.52 -23.47
C ILE A 447 -6.99 -14.12 -24.72
N ALA A 448 -6.31 -15.27 -24.60
CA ALA A 448 -5.68 -15.92 -25.73
C ALA A 448 -6.72 -16.39 -26.76
N LEU A 449 -7.86 -16.91 -26.31
CA LEU A 449 -8.96 -17.30 -27.20
C LEU A 449 -9.60 -16.10 -27.91
N GLU A 450 -9.85 -14.98 -27.21
CA GLU A 450 -10.35 -13.74 -27.83
C GLU A 450 -9.38 -13.22 -28.90
N LYS A 451 -8.07 -13.29 -28.61
CA LYS A 451 -7.03 -12.85 -29.53
C LYS A 451 -6.98 -13.69 -30.80
N GLU A 452 -7.07 -15.02 -30.68
CA GLU A 452 -7.08 -15.92 -31.84
C GLU A 452 -8.41 -15.85 -32.63
N ALA A 453 -9.55 -15.66 -31.95
CA ALA A 453 -10.85 -15.58 -32.60
C ALA A 453 -11.17 -14.18 -33.18
N GLY A 454 -10.49 -13.13 -32.71
CA GLY A 454 -10.74 -11.74 -33.11
C GLY A 454 -12.11 -11.19 -32.67
N ARG A 455 -12.80 -11.88 -31.74
CA ARG A 455 -14.14 -11.54 -31.24
C ARG A 455 -14.21 -11.74 -29.73
N PRO A 456 -15.03 -10.96 -29.00
CA PRO A 456 -15.15 -11.08 -27.56
C PRO A 456 -15.82 -12.40 -27.16
N ILE A 457 -15.45 -12.97 -26.00
CA ILE A 457 -15.96 -14.27 -25.51
C ILE A 457 -17.48 -14.32 -25.50
N ARG A 458 -18.15 -13.23 -25.10
CA ARG A 458 -19.62 -13.13 -25.03
C ARG A 458 -20.33 -13.42 -26.37
N GLU A 459 -19.62 -13.31 -27.49
CA GLU A 459 -20.14 -13.56 -28.84
C GLU A 459 -19.76 -14.94 -29.39
N LEU A 460 -18.81 -15.62 -28.74
CA LEU A 460 -18.31 -16.93 -29.15
C LEU A 460 -19.14 -18.08 -28.56
N PHE A 461 -19.85 -17.83 -27.46
CA PHE A 461 -20.60 -18.86 -26.72
C PHE A 461 -22.05 -18.45 -26.51
N ASP A 462 -22.95 -19.43 -26.61
CA ASP A 462 -24.39 -19.26 -26.39
C ASP A 462 -24.78 -19.54 -24.94
N TRP A 463 -24.01 -20.43 -24.29
CA TRP A 463 -24.15 -20.81 -22.90
C TRP A 463 -22.82 -20.63 -22.15
N VAL A 464 -22.90 -20.08 -20.93
CA VAL A 464 -21.74 -19.93 -20.04
C VAL A 464 -22.10 -20.48 -18.66
N ALA A 465 -21.35 -21.47 -18.19
CA ALA A 465 -21.48 -22.06 -16.88
C ALA A 465 -20.26 -21.74 -16.02
N GLY A 466 -20.46 -21.43 -14.74
CA GLY A 466 -19.37 -21.08 -13.84
C GLY A 466 -19.58 -21.56 -12.41
N THR A 467 -18.49 -21.97 -11.76
CA THR A 467 -18.47 -22.29 -10.34
C THR A 467 -17.47 -21.41 -9.61
N SER A 468 -17.80 -20.94 -8.41
CA SER A 468 -16.91 -20.13 -7.58
C SER A 468 -16.38 -18.90 -8.35
N THR A 469 -15.06 -18.76 -8.48
CA THR A 469 -14.40 -17.76 -9.32
C THR A 469 -14.84 -17.79 -10.78
N GLY A 470 -15.05 -18.98 -11.37
CA GLY A 470 -15.60 -19.14 -12.70
C GLY A 470 -17.04 -18.62 -12.81
N GLY A 471 -17.80 -18.67 -11.72
CA GLY A 471 -19.12 -18.04 -11.61
C GLY A 471 -19.04 -16.51 -11.65
N ILE A 472 -18.10 -15.92 -10.90
CA ILE A 472 -17.83 -14.47 -10.96
C ILE A 472 -17.42 -14.04 -12.37
N LEU A 473 -16.55 -14.81 -13.03
CA LEU A 473 -16.12 -14.54 -14.40
C LEU A 473 -17.24 -14.71 -15.43
N ALA A 474 -18.07 -15.76 -15.30
CA ALA A 474 -19.24 -15.95 -16.15
C ALA A 474 -20.18 -14.74 -16.08
N LEU A 475 -20.45 -14.25 -14.86
CA LEU A 475 -21.25 -13.04 -14.65
C LEU A 475 -20.53 -11.78 -15.17
N ALA A 476 -19.21 -11.71 -15.16
CA ALA A 476 -18.47 -10.59 -15.74
C ALA A 476 -18.52 -10.57 -17.28
N ILE A 477 -18.44 -11.74 -17.92
CA ILE A 477 -18.54 -11.90 -19.37
C ILE A 477 -19.88 -11.37 -19.89
N ILE A 478 -20.99 -11.74 -19.22
CA ILE A 478 -22.32 -11.30 -19.66
C ILE A 478 -22.55 -9.80 -19.50
N HIS A 479 -21.85 -9.14 -18.56
CA HIS A 479 -21.85 -7.69 -18.40
C HIS A 479 -20.94 -6.97 -19.41
N GLY A 480 -20.31 -7.70 -20.34
CA GLY A 480 -19.49 -7.13 -21.40
C GLY A 480 -18.14 -6.57 -20.92
N LYS A 481 -17.65 -7.00 -19.76
CA LYS A 481 -16.34 -6.59 -19.25
C LYS A 481 -15.22 -7.26 -20.05
N SER A 482 -14.18 -6.50 -20.41
CA SER A 482 -13.03 -7.07 -21.14
C SER A 482 -12.19 -7.98 -20.24
N MET A 483 -11.53 -8.97 -20.83
CA MET A 483 -10.72 -9.91 -20.06
C MET A 483 -9.47 -9.25 -19.45
N GLU A 484 -8.88 -8.26 -20.13
CA GLU A 484 -7.76 -7.48 -19.57
C GLU A 484 -8.18 -6.68 -18.34
N TYR A 485 -9.40 -6.10 -18.37
CA TYR A 485 -9.99 -5.46 -17.22
C TYR A 485 -10.17 -6.45 -16.08
N LEU A 486 -10.69 -7.65 -16.35
CA LEU A 486 -10.91 -8.68 -15.33
C LEU A 486 -9.60 -9.18 -14.70
N ARG A 487 -8.54 -9.34 -15.50
CA ARG A 487 -7.21 -9.66 -14.97
C ARG A 487 -6.77 -8.62 -13.95
N CYS A 488 -6.83 -7.34 -14.32
CA CYS A 488 -6.49 -6.23 -13.44
C CYS A 488 -7.39 -6.18 -12.20
N LEU A 489 -8.68 -6.45 -12.39
CA LEU A 489 -9.68 -6.47 -11.34
C LEU A 489 -9.37 -7.54 -10.28
N TYR A 490 -8.92 -8.72 -10.67
CA TYR A 490 -8.55 -9.79 -9.74
C TYR A 490 -7.34 -9.43 -8.87
N PHE A 491 -6.34 -8.75 -9.44
CA PHE A 491 -5.20 -8.23 -8.68
C PHE A 491 -5.61 -7.15 -7.68
N ARG A 492 -6.61 -6.30 -8.01
CA ARG A 492 -7.17 -5.34 -7.05
C ARG A 492 -8.03 -6.03 -6.00
N MET A 493 -8.80 -7.05 -6.40
CA MET A 493 -9.67 -7.82 -5.52
C MET A 493 -8.88 -8.53 -4.43
N LYS A 494 -7.79 -9.24 -4.76
CA LYS A 494 -6.98 -9.95 -3.75
C LYS A 494 -6.46 -9.00 -2.66
N GLU A 495 -6.08 -7.78 -3.03
CA GLU A 495 -5.56 -6.79 -2.10
C GLU A 495 -6.64 -6.28 -1.17
N GLN A 496 -7.90 -6.17 -1.63
CA GLN A 496 -9.02 -5.66 -0.85
C GLN A 496 -9.69 -6.73 0.01
N VAL A 497 -9.80 -7.95 -0.52
CA VAL A 497 -10.62 -9.03 0.05
C VAL A 497 -9.82 -9.90 1.03
N PHE A 498 -8.56 -10.23 0.74
CA PHE A 498 -7.76 -11.13 1.58
C PHE A 498 -6.95 -10.38 2.64
N LYS A 499 -7.61 -9.49 3.38
CA LYS A 499 -7.00 -8.77 4.51
C LYS A 499 -7.40 -9.40 5.84
N GLY A 500 -6.41 -9.62 6.71
CA GLY A 500 -6.64 -10.19 8.05
C GLY A 500 -6.46 -11.71 8.10
N SER A 501 -7.08 -12.34 9.10
CA SER A 501 -7.01 -13.78 9.37
C SER A 501 -8.29 -14.49 8.93
N ARG A 502 -8.17 -15.74 8.46
CA ARG A 502 -9.33 -16.58 8.11
C ARG A 502 -10.20 -16.91 9.34
N PRO A 503 -11.53 -17.01 9.20
CA PRO A 503 -12.30 -16.64 8.01
C PRO A 503 -12.34 -15.11 7.82
N TYR A 504 -12.23 -14.67 6.57
CA TYR A 504 -12.24 -13.26 6.21
C TYR A 504 -13.60 -12.61 6.42
N GLU A 505 -13.59 -11.30 6.67
CA GLU A 505 -14.81 -10.49 6.68
C GLU A 505 -15.47 -10.52 5.30
N SER A 506 -16.79 -10.68 5.25
CA SER A 506 -17.52 -10.78 3.97
C SER A 506 -17.81 -9.43 3.34
N ALA A 507 -17.78 -8.34 4.13
CA ALA A 507 -18.11 -7.00 3.67
C ALA A 507 -17.23 -6.50 2.50
N PRO A 508 -15.88 -6.66 2.52
CA PRO A 508 -15.04 -6.24 1.39
C PRO A 508 -15.39 -6.94 0.08
N LEU A 509 -15.66 -8.26 0.12
CA LEU A 509 -16.04 -9.02 -1.07
C LEU A 509 -17.44 -8.61 -1.56
N GLU A 510 -18.38 -8.39 -0.66
CA GLU A 510 -19.74 -7.96 -1.01
C GLU A 510 -19.75 -6.56 -1.62
N GLU A 511 -19.07 -5.59 -1.01
CA GLU A 511 -18.94 -4.23 -1.54
C GLU A 511 -18.24 -4.21 -2.89
N PHE A 512 -17.19 -5.02 -3.05
CA PHE A 512 -16.52 -5.22 -4.32
C PHE A 512 -17.47 -5.75 -5.40
N LEU A 513 -18.24 -6.81 -5.11
CA LEU A 513 -19.17 -7.38 -6.07
C LEU A 513 -20.32 -6.42 -6.41
N LYS A 514 -20.82 -5.66 -5.43
CA LYS A 514 -21.83 -4.61 -5.65
C LYS A 514 -21.30 -3.49 -6.55
N LYS A 515 -20.08 -3.02 -6.30
CA LYS A 515 -19.43 -1.99 -7.13
C LYS A 515 -19.25 -2.47 -8.57
N GLU A 516 -18.88 -3.75 -8.74
CA GLU A 516 -18.58 -4.31 -10.05
C GLU A 516 -19.84 -4.70 -10.85
N PHE A 517 -20.85 -5.28 -10.22
CA PHE A 517 -22.04 -5.79 -10.90
C PHE A 517 -23.27 -4.89 -10.76
N GLY A 518 -23.22 -3.88 -9.91
CA GLY A 518 -24.37 -3.07 -9.50
C GLY A 518 -25.11 -3.71 -8.32
N GLU A 519 -25.60 -2.87 -7.41
CA GLU A 519 -26.29 -3.32 -6.20
C GLU A 519 -27.69 -3.91 -6.49
N ASP A 520 -28.39 -3.34 -7.47
CA ASP A 520 -29.77 -3.69 -7.83
C ASP A 520 -29.89 -4.49 -9.13
N THR A 521 -28.78 -4.81 -9.79
CA THR A 521 -28.78 -5.53 -11.07
C THR A 521 -29.28 -6.96 -10.87
N LYS A 522 -30.32 -7.33 -11.60
CA LYS A 522 -30.94 -8.65 -11.54
C LYS A 522 -30.37 -9.57 -12.60
N MET A 523 -30.38 -10.87 -12.31
CA MET A 523 -29.98 -11.91 -13.27
C MET A 523 -30.82 -11.84 -14.54
N ALA A 524 -32.13 -11.60 -14.42
CA ALA A 524 -33.04 -11.50 -15.56
C ALA A 524 -32.83 -10.25 -16.44
N ASP A 525 -32.09 -9.23 -15.97
CA ASP A 525 -31.79 -8.04 -16.77
C ASP A 525 -30.84 -8.35 -17.93
N VAL A 526 -30.11 -9.47 -17.85
CA VAL A 526 -29.13 -9.91 -18.86
C VAL A 526 -29.72 -11.07 -19.67
N GLN A 527 -29.99 -10.85 -20.96
CA GLN A 527 -30.70 -11.86 -21.78
C GLN A 527 -29.79 -12.81 -22.56
N TYR A 528 -28.55 -12.43 -22.86
CA TYR A 528 -27.62 -13.24 -23.65
C TYR A 528 -26.15 -12.92 -23.30
N PRO A 529 -25.24 -13.92 -23.25
CA PRO A 529 -25.51 -15.36 -23.38
C PRO A 529 -26.27 -15.91 -22.17
N ARG A 530 -26.77 -17.14 -22.28
CA ARG A 530 -27.45 -17.82 -21.15
C ARG A 530 -26.39 -18.22 -20.13
N VAL A 531 -26.55 -17.77 -18.88
CA VAL A 531 -25.58 -17.98 -17.80
C VAL A 531 -26.15 -18.92 -16.74
N MET A 532 -25.29 -19.78 -16.21
CA MET A 532 -25.60 -20.62 -15.06
C MET A 532 -24.45 -20.60 -14.05
N VAL A 533 -24.77 -20.32 -12.80
CA VAL A 533 -23.79 -20.22 -11.72
C VAL A 533 -24.14 -21.19 -10.60
N THR A 534 -23.22 -22.09 -10.25
CA THR A 534 -23.48 -23.16 -9.28
C THR A 534 -23.27 -22.71 -7.83
N SER A 535 -24.05 -23.26 -6.91
CA SER A 535 -23.91 -23.06 -5.47
C SER A 535 -24.53 -24.22 -4.70
N VAL A 536 -24.14 -24.42 -3.45
CA VAL A 536 -24.68 -25.50 -2.60
C VAL A 536 -25.67 -24.93 -1.60
N LEU A 537 -26.90 -25.47 -1.60
CA LEU A 537 -27.88 -25.25 -0.55
C LEU A 537 -27.48 -26.06 0.69
N ALA A 538 -26.93 -25.38 1.67
CA ALA A 538 -26.39 -25.96 2.90
C ALA A 538 -27.34 -25.83 4.10
N ASP A 539 -28.53 -25.25 3.91
CA ASP A 539 -29.58 -25.16 4.93
C ASP A 539 -30.31 -26.50 5.17
N ARG A 540 -29.92 -27.55 4.45
CA ARG A 540 -30.54 -28.88 4.43
C ARG A 540 -29.48 -29.98 4.42
N HIS A 541 -29.87 -31.18 4.85
CA HIS A 541 -29.05 -32.38 4.76
C HIS A 541 -29.86 -33.55 4.20
N PRO A 542 -29.43 -34.17 3.09
CA PRO A 542 -28.21 -33.87 2.32
C PRO A 542 -28.27 -32.49 1.63
N GLY A 543 -27.12 -31.85 1.44
CA GLY A 543 -27.04 -30.58 0.72
C GLY A 543 -27.37 -30.76 -0.77
N GLU A 544 -27.99 -29.76 -1.38
CA GLU A 544 -28.47 -29.82 -2.76
C GLU A 544 -27.76 -28.79 -3.66
N LEU A 545 -27.60 -29.13 -4.94
CA LEU A 545 -27.07 -28.18 -5.93
C LEU A 545 -28.15 -27.17 -6.31
N HIS A 546 -27.81 -25.90 -6.20
CA HIS A 546 -28.59 -24.79 -6.75
C HIS A 546 -27.83 -24.16 -7.91
N ILE A 547 -28.59 -23.72 -8.92
CA ILE A 547 -28.05 -23.06 -10.10
C ILE A 547 -28.77 -21.72 -10.23
N PHE A 548 -28.03 -20.63 -10.08
CA PHE A 548 -28.49 -19.29 -10.42
C PHE A 548 -28.49 -19.13 -11.94
N ARG A 549 -29.56 -18.58 -12.52
CA ARG A 549 -29.79 -18.54 -13.97
C ARG A 549 -30.31 -17.16 -14.39
N ASN A 550 -30.05 -16.76 -15.64
CA ASN A 550 -30.71 -15.60 -16.27
C ASN A 550 -31.84 -15.97 -17.23
N TYR A 551 -32.25 -17.24 -17.23
CA TYR A 551 -33.30 -17.79 -18.08
C TYR A 551 -34.27 -18.61 -17.24
N ASP A 552 -35.47 -18.82 -17.77
CA ASP A 552 -36.51 -19.55 -17.06
C ASP A 552 -36.08 -20.98 -16.72
N PRO A 553 -36.31 -21.45 -15.48
CA PRO A 553 -35.95 -22.80 -15.09
C PRO A 553 -36.70 -23.84 -15.93
N PRO A 554 -36.10 -25.00 -16.24
CA PRO A 554 -36.77 -26.07 -16.97
C PRO A 554 -38.04 -26.54 -16.25
N SER A 555 -39.21 -26.35 -16.86
CA SER A 555 -40.53 -26.58 -16.25
C SER A 555 -40.95 -28.06 -16.13
N ILE A 556 -40.03 -29.00 -16.27
CA ILE A 556 -40.36 -30.43 -16.25
C ILE A 556 -40.62 -30.86 -14.81
N HIS A 557 -41.84 -31.36 -14.55
CA HIS A 557 -42.19 -31.91 -13.24
C HIS A 557 -41.26 -33.08 -12.91
N ARG A 558 -40.41 -32.88 -11.90
CA ARG A 558 -39.61 -33.92 -11.27
C ARG A 558 -40.25 -34.28 -9.95
N GLU A 559 -40.34 -35.57 -9.66
CA GLU A 559 -40.55 -36.01 -8.28
C GLU A 559 -39.39 -35.48 -7.44
N ALA A 560 -39.71 -34.81 -6.33
CA ALA A 560 -38.69 -34.30 -5.43
C ALA A 560 -37.84 -35.49 -4.94
N PRO A 561 -36.49 -35.41 -5.03
CA PRO A 561 -35.63 -36.52 -4.65
C PRO A 561 -35.74 -36.88 -3.17
N TYR A 562 -36.19 -35.92 -2.34
CA TYR A 562 -36.39 -36.08 -0.91
C TYR A 562 -37.77 -35.56 -0.49
N ALA A 563 -38.48 -36.33 0.32
CA ALA A 563 -39.68 -35.87 1.01
C ALA A 563 -39.27 -34.91 2.16
N THR A 564 -39.82 -33.70 2.18
CA THR A 564 -39.47 -32.67 3.18
C THR A 564 -40.64 -32.37 4.10
N THR A 565 -40.40 -32.51 5.41
CA THR A 565 -41.34 -32.12 6.49
C THR A 565 -40.81 -30.95 7.33
N ALA A 566 -39.60 -30.47 7.05
CA ALA A 566 -38.89 -29.47 7.82
C ALA A 566 -38.92 -28.09 7.15
N THR A 567 -39.05 -27.04 7.96
CA THR A 567 -38.89 -25.65 7.50
C THR A 567 -37.41 -25.25 7.60
N PHE A 568 -36.74 -25.04 6.48
CA PHE A 568 -35.32 -24.67 6.45
C PHE A 568 -35.10 -23.20 6.83
N LYS A 569 -34.14 -22.96 7.73
CA LYS A 569 -33.71 -21.63 8.17
C LYS A 569 -32.33 -21.31 7.59
N PRO A 570 -32.06 -20.04 7.24
CA PRO A 570 -30.74 -19.62 6.80
C PRO A 570 -29.69 -19.84 7.90
N LEU A 571 -28.47 -20.20 7.49
CA LEU A 571 -27.33 -20.45 8.39
C LEU A 571 -26.74 -19.14 8.93
N THR A 572 -26.83 -18.06 8.16
CA THR A 572 -26.42 -16.71 8.54
C THR A 572 -27.49 -15.69 8.17
N ILE A 573 -27.62 -14.62 8.94
CA ILE A 573 -28.45 -13.45 8.62
C ILE A 573 -27.47 -12.31 8.32
N PRO A 574 -27.31 -11.88 7.06
CA PRO A 574 -26.41 -10.78 6.74
C PRO A 574 -26.91 -9.46 7.37
N GLN A 575 -25.98 -8.55 7.71
CA GLN A 575 -26.34 -7.25 8.29
C GLN A 575 -27.18 -6.43 7.28
N GLY A 576 -28.31 -5.89 7.75
CA GLY A 576 -29.24 -5.08 6.93
C GLY A 576 -30.36 -5.85 6.24
N TRP A 577 -30.51 -7.15 6.49
CA TRP A 577 -31.60 -7.97 5.94
C TRP A 577 -32.77 -8.00 6.93
N GLU A 578 -33.98 -7.67 6.49
CA GLU A 578 -35.20 -7.97 7.24
C GLU A 578 -35.52 -9.47 7.13
N ASP A 579 -36.26 -10.04 8.09
CA ASP A 579 -36.61 -11.48 8.17
C ASP A 579 -37.24 -12.04 6.86
N GLU A 580 -37.74 -11.18 5.98
CA GLU A 580 -38.35 -11.52 4.68
C GLU A 580 -37.35 -11.66 3.50
N ASP A 581 -36.16 -11.05 3.57
CA ASP A 581 -35.17 -11.06 2.47
C ASP A 581 -34.32 -12.35 2.41
N VAL A 582 -34.39 -13.19 3.45
CA VAL A 582 -33.53 -14.37 3.65
C VAL A 582 -34.05 -15.67 3.02
N LEU A 583 -35.04 -15.56 2.13
CA LEU A 583 -35.76 -16.69 1.52
C LEU A 583 -35.61 -16.70 -0.01
N ILE A 584 -34.47 -17.20 -0.50
CA ILE A 584 -34.29 -17.52 -1.92
C ILE A 584 -34.54 -19.04 -2.12
N VAL A 585 -35.66 -19.32 -2.80
CA VAL A 585 -36.09 -20.54 -3.54
C VAL A 585 -36.12 -21.91 -2.81
N GLY A 586 -37.32 -22.49 -2.64
CA GLY A 586 -37.51 -23.94 -2.39
C GLY A 586 -38.79 -24.34 -1.63
N TYR A 587 -39.66 -25.11 -2.30
CA TYR A 587 -40.95 -25.75 -1.96
C TYR A 587 -41.37 -25.92 -0.48
N THR A 588 -42.46 -25.25 -0.09
CA THR A 588 -43.48 -25.77 0.84
C THR A 588 -44.85 -25.18 0.49
N GLU A 589 -45.90 -26.00 0.53
CA GLU A 589 -47.30 -25.54 0.53
C GLU A 589 -47.60 -24.77 1.83
N ASP A 590 -48.42 -23.72 1.73
CA ASP A 590 -48.78 -22.71 2.75
C ASP A 590 -49.79 -23.28 3.81
N PRO A 591 -50.16 -22.61 4.94
CA PRO A 591 -49.84 -21.22 5.32
C PRO A 591 -49.62 -20.85 6.82
N SER A 592 -49.09 -19.63 7.05
CA SER A 592 -49.70 -18.54 7.88
C SER A 592 -48.72 -17.49 8.46
N ARG A 593 -48.06 -16.71 7.61
CA ARG A 593 -47.69 -15.28 7.82
C ARG A 593 -46.97 -14.82 6.56
N LYS A 594 -47.35 -13.64 6.04
CA LYS A 594 -46.79 -13.01 4.84
C LYS A 594 -45.28 -13.27 4.74
N ARG A 595 -44.87 -14.17 3.84
CA ARG A 595 -43.47 -14.41 3.47
C ARG A 595 -43.44 -14.37 1.95
N ARG A 596 -42.88 -13.32 1.38
CA ARG A 596 -42.76 -13.14 -0.07
C ARG A 596 -41.80 -14.21 -0.61
N LYS A 597 -42.24 -14.99 -1.61
CA LYS A 597 -41.32 -15.82 -2.40
C LYS A 597 -40.55 -14.90 -3.34
N VAL A 598 -39.22 -14.90 -3.24
CA VAL A 598 -38.36 -14.27 -4.24
C VAL A 598 -38.43 -15.14 -5.50
N ALA A 599 -38.97 -14.61 -6.59
CA ALA A 599 -38.98 -15.28 -7.89
C ALA A 599 -37.56 -15.35 -8.46
N ASP A 600 -37.26 -16.30 -9.35
CA ASP A 600 -35.94 -16.37 -10.02
C ASP A 600 -35.61 -15.06 -10.76
N GLU A 601 -36.63 -14.32 -11.19
CA GLU A 601 -36.56 -12.99 -11.81
C GLU A 601 -36.07 -11.88 -10.86
N GLU A 602 -36.10 -12.09 -9.54
CA GLU A 602 -35.71 -11.10 -8.51
C GLU A 602 -34.29 -11.35 -7.97
N GLN A 603 -33.58 -12.35 -8.49
CA GLN A 603 -32.22 -12.70 -8.05
C GLN A 603 -31.20 -11.64 -8.45
N LEU A 604 -30.44 -11.12 -7.49
CA LEU A 604 -29.39 -10.13 -7.73
C LEU A 604 -28.07 -10.79 -8.17
N VAL A 605 -27.41 -10.21 -9.18
CA VAL A 605 -26.16 -10.72 -9.76
C VAL A 605 -25.06 -10.85 -8.71
N TRP A 606 -24.84 -9.80 -7.92
CA TRP A 606 -23.77 -9.80 -6.91
C TRP A 606 -24.02 -10.84 -5.80
N ARG A 607 -25.28 -11.15 -5.49
CA ARG A 607 -25.65 -12.18 -4.51
C ARG A 607 -25.39 -13.59 -5.06
N ALA A 608 -25.72 -13.83 -6.33
CA ALA A 608 -25.38 -15.08 -7.01
C ALA A 608 -23.85 -15.28 -7.04
N ALA A 609 -23.11 -14.23 -7.40
CA ALA A 609 -21.65 -14.23 -7.39
C ALA A 609 -21.07 -14.54 -6.01
N ARG A 610 -21.59 -13.91 -4.94
CA ARG A 610 -21.13 -14.15 -3.55
C ARG A 610 -21.52 -15.53 -3.01
N SER A 611 -22.68 -16.05 -3.41
CA SER A 611 -23.18 -17.36 -3.02
C SER A 611 -22.35 -18.49 -3.64
N SER A 612 -21.90 -18.29 -4.88
CA SER A 612 -21.02 -19.22 -5.58
C SER A 612 -19.55 -19.07 -5.18
N GLY A 613 -19.03 -17.84 -5.14
CA GLY A 613 -17.60 -17.51 -5.05
C GLY A 613 -16.92 -17.65 -3.69
N ALA A 614 -17.61 -18.18 -2.67
CA ALA A 614 -17.16 -18.07 -1.29
C ALA A 614 -16.95 -19.41 -0.60
N ALA A 615 -15.73 -19.92 -0.78
CA ALA A 615 -15.29 -21.16 -0.16
C ALA A 615 -15.44 -21.11 1.37
N PRO A 616 -16.07 -22.13 2.01
CA PRO A 616 -16.43 -22.12 3.43
C PRO A 616 -15.24 -22.08 4.39
N THR A 617 -14.05 -22.49 3.94
CA THR A 617 -12.80 -22.39 4.71
C THR A 617 -12.23 -20.97 4.75
N TYR A 618 -12.69 -20.09 3.86
CA TYR A 618 -12.20 -18.71 3.71
C TYR A 618 -13.25 -17.69 4.13
N PHE A 619 -14.52 -17.94 3.84
CA PHE A 619 -15.62 -17.04 4.11
C PHE A 619 -16.74 -17.71 4.86
N ARG A 620 -17.51 -16.91 5.61
CA ARG A 620 -18.75 -17.38 6.21
C ARG A 620 -19.81 -17.68 5.13
N PRO A 621 -20.74 -18.62 5.39
CA PRO A 621 -21.88 -18.88 4.51
C PRO A 621 -22.68 -17.60 4.27
N MET A 622 -23.27 -17.47 3.07
CA MET A 622 -24.17 -16.36 2.74
C MET A 622 -25.62 -16.87 2.77
N GLY A 623 -26.35 -16.55 3.84
CA GLY A 623 -27.72 -17.02 4.00
C GLY A 623 -27.77 -18.54 4.08
N ARG A 624 -28.20 -19.18 2.99
CA ARG A 624 -28.36 -20.65 2.85
C ARG A 624 -27.29 -21.28 1.95
N PHE A 625 -26.46 -20.46 1.32
CA PHE A 625 -25.59 -20.87 0.24
C PHE A 625 -24.13 -21.05 0.69
N LEU A 626 -23.49 -22.07 0.12
CA LEU A 626 -22.06 -22.31 0.14
C LEU A 626 -21.50 -22.37 -1.29
N ASP A 627 -20.18 -22.30 -1.40
CA ASP A 627 -19.47 -22.42 -2.68
C ASP A 627 -19.91 -23.68 -3.45
N GLY A 628 -20.20 -23.49 -4.74
CA GLY A 628 -20.55 -24.56 -5.67
C GLY A 628 -19.44 -25.61 -5.81
N GLY A 629 -18.20 -25.27 -5.46
CA GLY A 629 -17.03 -26.14 -5.51
C GLY A 629 -17.17 -27.44 -4.71
N LEU A 630 -18.07 -27.50 -3.72
CA LEU A 630 -18.31 -28.74 -2.96
C LEU A 630 -19.08 -29.82 -3.72
N LEU A 631 -19.90 -29.44 -4.71
CA LEU A 631 -20.72 -30.39 -5.49
C LEU A 631 -20.45 -30.36 -6.99
N ALA A 632 -20.11 -29.19 -7.53
CA ALA A 632 -20.00 -28.95 -8.97
C ALA A 632 -18.81 -28.03 -9.29
N ASN A 633 -17.60 -28.32 -8.77
CA ASN A 633 -16.43 -27.45 -8.99
C ASN A 633 -16.07 -27.30 -10.48
N ASN A 634 -16.27 -28.35 -11.25
CA ASN A 634 -16.32 -28.32 -12.71
C ASN A 634 -17.80 -28.43 -13.13
N PRO A 635 -18.44 -27.34 -13.61
CA PRO A 635 -19.87 -27.33 -13.89
C PRO A 635 -20.25 -28.05 -15.19
N THR A 636 -19.32 -28.69 -15.90
CA THR A 636 -19.57 -29.19 -17.26
C THR A 636 -20.69 -30.22 -17.33
N LEU A 637 -20.69 -31.22 -16.45
CA LEU A 637 -21.71 -32.26 -16.43
C LEU A 637 -23.08 -31.71 -16.02
N ASP A 638 -23.09 -30.83 -15.01
CA ASP A 638 -24.30 -30.17 -14.54
C ASP A 638 -24.89 -29.26 -15.61
N ALA A 639 -24.06 -28.50 -16.32
CA ALA A 639 -24.46 -27.63 -17.41
C ALA A 639 -25.03 -28.39 -18.60
N MET A 640 -24.38 -29.48 -19.03
CA MET A 640 -24.93 -30.35 -20.08
C MET A 640 -26.28 -30.94 -19.67
N SER A 641 -26.41 -31.36 -18.41
CA SER A 641 -27.65 -31.90 -17.85
C SER A 641 -28.77 -30.86 -17.81
N GLU A 642 -28.42 -29.62 -17.46
CA GLU A 642 -29.31 -28.48 -17.43
C GLU A 642 -29.80 -28.08 -18.84
N ILE A 643 -28.88 -27.98 -19.81
CA ILE A 643 -29.21 -27.64 -21.20
C ILE A 643 -30.11 -28.72 -21.83
N HIS A 644 -29.83 -29.99 -21.54
CA HIS A 644 -30.72 -31.07 -21.96
C HIS A 644 -32.13 -30.92 -21.37
N GLN A 645 -32.24 -30.61 -20.08
CA GLN A 645 -33.53 -30.39 -19.42
C GLN A 645 -34.27 -29.17 -19.98
N TYR A 646 -33.56 -28.06 -20.20
CA TYR A 646 -34.09 -26.86 -20.83
C TYR A 646 -34.66 -27.15 -22.22
N ASN A 647 -33.90 -27.82 -23.08
CA ASN A 647 -34.35 -28.23 -24.40
C ASN A 647 -35.57 -29.17 -24.32
N LYS A 648 -35.58 -30.13 -23.39
CA LYS A 648 -36.71 -31.02 -23.18
C LYS A 648 -37.97 -30.27 -22.71
N ALA A 649 -37.80 -29.25 -21.87
CA ALA A 649 -38.90 -28.40 -21.41
C ALA A 649 -39.50 -27.57 -22.56
N LEU A 650 -38.65 -27.00 -23.42
CA LEU A 650 -39.09 -26.30 -24.64
C LEU A 650 -39.89 -27.22 -25.57
N LYS A 651 -39.44 -28.47 -25.77
CA LYS A 651 -40.21 -29.46 -26.55
C LYS A 651 -41.57 -29.74 -25.94
N ALA A 652 -41.62 -29.96 -24.62
CA ALA A 652 -42.88 -30.19 -23.90
C ALA A 652 -43.85 -28.99 -23.98
N ALA A 653 -43.31 -27.76 -24.04
CA ALA A 653 -44.09 -26.53 -24.22
C ALA A 653 -44.48 -26.24 -25.69
N GLY A 654 -44.18 -27.13 -26.64
CA GLY A 654 -44.47 -26.94 -28.06
C GLY A 654 -43.53 -25.96 -28.78
N ARG A 655 -42.43 -25.55 -28.14
CA ARG A 655 -41.41 -24.60 -28.65
C ARG A 655 -40.19 -25.31 -29.25
N GLU A 656 -40.40 -26.43 -29.95
CA GLU A 656 -39.30 -27.27 -30.47
C GLU A 656 -38.37 -26.54 -31.45
N LYS A 657 -38.88 -25.55 -32.18
CA LYS A 657 -38.09 -24.72 -33.12
C LYS A 657 -36.98 -23.91 -32.44
N GLU A 658 -37.08 -23.68 -31.13
CA GLU A 658 -36.08 -22.95 -30.35
C GLU A 658 -35.00 -23.87 -29.76
N THR A 659 -35.18 -25.18 -29.89
CA THR A 659 -34.21 -26.15 -29.37
C THR A 659 -33.02 -26.28 -30.30
N LYS A 660 -31.82 -26.24 -29.71
CA LYS A 660 -30.55 -26.41 -30.40
C LYS A 660 -29.75 -27.51 -29.73
N LYS A 661 -29.10 -28.35 -30.55
CA LYS A 661 -28.19 -29.38 -30.04
C LYS A 661 -26.86 -28.72 -29.66
N LEU A 662 -26.22 -29.20 -28.60
CA LEU A 662 -24.86 -28.76 -28.25
C LEU A 662 -23.88 -29.29 -29.30
N GLY A 663 -23.11 -28.40 -29.92
CA GLY A 663 -22.09 -28.77 -30.90
C GLY A 663 -20.68 -28.78 -30.28
N VAL A 664 -20.41 -27.84 -29.37
CA VAL A 664 -19.09 -27.65 -28.78
C VAL A 664 -19.22 -27.34 -27.29
N VAL A 665 -18.36 -27.98 -26.49
CA VAL A 665 -18.20 -27.74 -25.05
C VAL A 665 -16.73 -27.42 -24.78
N VAL A 666 -16.46 -26.22 -24.25
CA VAL A 666 -15.13 -25.79 -23.83
C VAL A 666 -15.11 -25.70 -22.32
N SER A 667 -14.31 -26.54 -21.66
CA SER A 667 -14.10 -26.54 -20.22
C SER A 667 -12.72 -26.00 -19.89
N LEU A 668 -12.67 -24.94 -19.08
CA LEU A 668 -11.45 -24.26 -18.67
C LEU A 668 -11.17 -24.50 -17.18
N GLY A 669 -10.00 -25.03 -16.86
CA GLY A 669 -9.53 -25.32 -15.51
C GLY A 669 -8.64 -24.23 -14.92
N THR A 670 -8.64 -24.11 -13.59
CA THR A 670 -7.82 -23.12 -12.84
C THR A 670 -6.37 -23.59 -12.59
N GLY A 671 -5.87 -24.53 -13.42
CA GLY A 671 -4.53 -25.09 -13.35
C GLY A 671 -4.41 -26.31 -12.44
N LYS A 672 -3.62 -27.28 -12.87
CA LYS A 672 -3.35 -28.53 -12.16
C LYS A 672 -2.14 -28.38 -11.25
N PRO A 673 -2.25 -28.65 -9.94
CA PRO A 673 -1.08 -28.69 -9.06
C PRO A 673 -0.15 -29.85 -9.44
N PRO A 674 1.13 -29.80 -9.05
CA PRO A 674 2.04 -30.93 -9.23
C PRO A 674 1.61 -32.11 -8.35
N GLN A 675 1.84 -33.33 -8.84
CA GLN A 675 1.59 -34.54 -8.04
C GLN A 675 2.64 -34.66 -6.93
N MET A 676 2.19 -34.79 -5.69
CA MET A 676 3.05 -34.95 -4.51
C MET A 676 2.84 -36.31 -3.86
N ALA A 677 3.91 -36.92 -3.36
CA ALA A 677 3.83 -38.16 -2.61
C ALA A 677 3.26 -37.91 -1.20
N VAL A 678 2.23 -38.66 -0.82
CA VAL A 678 1.68 -38.64 0.54
C VAL A 678 2.45 -39.62 1.41
N THR A 679 3.16 -39.12 2.43
CA THR A 679 4.10 -39.93 3.25
C THR A 679 3.43 -40.71 4.38
N SER A 680 2.24 -40.32 4.85
CA SER A 680 1.52 -41.05 5.91
C SER A 680 0.04 -40.65 5.98
N VAL A 681 -0.85 -41.64 5.90
CA VAL A 681 -2.28 -41.51 6.25
C VAL A 681 -2.58 -42.57 7.31
N ASP A 682 -2.03 -42.38 8.50
CA ASP A 682 -2.25 -43.30 9.62
C ASP A 682 -3.12 -42.61 10.67
N VAL A 683 -4.35 -43.11 10.85
CA VAL A 683 -5.37 -42.55 11.75
C VAL A 683 -5.84 -43.64 12.72
N PHE A 684 -4.92 -44.34 13.38
CA PHE A 684 -5.27 -45.24 14.49
C PHE A 684 -5.50 -44.51 15.82
N ARG A 685 -6.28 -45.13 16.71
CA ARG A 685 -6.53 -44.66 18.08
C ARG A 685 -5.22 -44.74 18.88
N PRO A 686 -4.64 -43.60 19.30
CA PRO A 686 -3.25 -43.55 19.75
C PRO A 686 -3.09 -44.15 21.15
N SER A 687 -2.00 -44.92 21.34
CA SER A 687 -1.65 -45.58 22.60
C SER A 687 -0.65 -44.78 23.44
N ASN A 688 0.08 -43.84 22.81
CA ASN A 688 1.09 -42.99 23.44
C ASN A 688 1.11 -41.56 22.85
N PRO A 689 1.79 -40.59 23.50
CA PRO A 689 1.80 -39.19 23.05
C PRO A 689 2.42 -38.95 21.66
N LEU A 690 3.38 -39.77 21.24
CA LEU A 690 4.03 -39.66 19.94
C LEU A 690 3.09 -40.15 18.82
N GLU A 691 2.37 -41.25 19.06
CA GLU A 691 1.30 -41.74 18.20
C GLU A 691 0.13 -40.77 18.15
N PHE A 692 -0.19 -40.09 19.26
CA PHE A 692 -1.22 -39.05 19.26
C PHE A 692 -0.88 -37.91 18.30
N ALA A 693 0.37 -37.44 18.31
CA ALA A 693 0.85 -36.43 17.36
C ALA A 693 0.80 -36.93 15.90
N LYS A 694 1.17 -38.20 15.65
CA LYS A 694 1.09 -38.82 14.32
C LYS A 694 -0.35 -39.00 13.84
N SER A 695 -1.27 -39.43 14.70
CA SER A 695 -2.70 -39.59 14.38
C SER A 695 -3.38 -38.24 14.14
N ILE A 696 -2.99 -37.16 14.84
CA ILE A 696 -3.46 -35.80 14.54
C ILE A 696 -2.98 -35.36 13.16
N LEU A 697 -1.70 -35.58 12.85
CA LEU A 697 -1.15 -35.25 11.54
C LEU A 697 -1.85 -36.06 10.43
N GLY A 698 -2.02 -37.37 10.62
CA GLY A 698 -2.72 -38.25 9.70
C GLY A 698 -4.19 -37.89 9.50
N ALA A 699 -4.90 -37.50 10.57
CA ALA A 699 -6.29 -37.05 10.48
C ALA A 699 -6.42 -35.73 9.72
N LYS A 700 -5.45 -34.81 9.88
CA LYS A 700 -5.40 -33.55 9.13
C LYS A 700 -5.16 -33.79 7.63
N GLU A 701 -4.19 -34.65 7.29
CA GLU A 701 -3.91 -35.02 5.89
C GLU A 701 -5.10 -35.75 5.25
N LEU A 702 -5.76 -36.66 5.96
CA LEU A 702 -6.98 -37.32 5.49
C LEU A 702 -8.12 -36.33 5.26
N GLY A 703 -8.29 -35.36 6.17
CA GLY A 703 -9.26 -34.28 6.03
C GLY A 703 -8.99 -33.41 4.80
N LYS A 704 -7.72 -33.04 4.55
CA LYS A 704 -7.31 -32.31 3.34
C LYS A 704 -7.65 -33.13 2.08
N MET A 705 -7.27 -34.41 2.06
CA MET A 705 -7.54 -35.31 0.94
C MET A 705 -9.03 -35.46 0.63
N LEU A 706 -9.90 -35.52 1.65
CA LEU A 706 -11.35 -35.54 1.44
C LEU A 706 -11.87 -34.27 0.78
N VAL A 707 -11.40 -33.10 1.22
CA VAL A 707 -11.75 -31.81 0.60
C VAL A 707 -11.24 -31.76 -0.84
N ASP A 708 -10.01 -32.20 -1.09
CA ASP A 708 -9.42 -32.25 -2.42
C ASP A 708 -10.22 -33.18 -3.35
N CYS A 709 -10.66 -34.35 -2.87
CA CYS A 709 -11.54 -35.24 -3.64
C CYS A 709 -12.92 -34.64 -3.92
N CYS A 710 -13.52 -33.93 -2.97
CA CYS A 710 -14.82 -33.28 -3.14
C CYS A 710 -14.76 -32.07 -4.08
N THR A 711 -13.60 -31.43 -4.18
CA THR A 711 -13.40 -30.20 -4.96
C THR A 711 -12.55 -30.41 -6.21
N ASP A 712 -12.21 -31.65 -6.58
CA ASP A 712 -11.47 -31.96 -7.80
C ASP A 712 -12.26 -31.53 -9.05
N SER A 713 -11.58 -30.87 -9.98
CA SER A 713 -12.16 -30.32 -11.20
C SER A 713 -11.55 -30.90 -12.48
N ASP A 714 -10.38 -31.54 -12.41
CA ASP A 714 -9.64 -32.05 -13.57
C ASP A 714 -9.68 -33.58 -13.69
N GLY A 715 -9.93 -34.33 -12.61
CA GLY A 715 -9.94 -35.79 -12.62
C GLY A 715 -11.21 -36.40 -13.24
N CYS A 716 -11.94 -37.21 -12.45
CA CYS A 716 -13.04 -38.03 -12.97
C CYS A 716 -14.15 -37.22 -13.67
N ALA A 717 -14.32 -35.94 -13.32
CA ALA A 717 -15.31 -35.08 -13.97
C ALA A 717 -15.00 -34.86 -15.46
N VAL A 718 -13.72 -34.69 -15.82
CA VAL A 718 -13.27 -34.50 -17.20
C VAL A 718 -13.42 -35.78 -18.00
N ASP A 719 -13.06 -36.94 -17.45
CA ASP A 719 -13.21 -38.23 -18.13
C ASP A 719 -14.68 -38.52 -18.46
N ARG A 720 -15.57 -38.27 -17.49
CA ARG A 720 -17.02 -38.41 -17.68
C ARG A 720 -17.52 -37.44 -18.74
N ALA A 721 -17.17 -36.15 -18.65
CA ALA A 721 -17.61 -35.15 -19.61
C ALA A 721 -17.16 -35.50 -21.03
N THR A 722 -15.93 -35.97 -21.18
CA THR A 722 -15.36 -36.43 -22.46
C THR A 722 -16.19 -37.58 -23.03
N ALA A 723 -16.41 -38.65 -22.27
CA ALA A 723 -17.17 -39.81 -22.72
C ALA A 723 -18.63 -39.47 -23.10
N TRP A 724 -19.29 -38.60 -22.33
CA TRP A 724 -20.66 -38.15 -22.64
C TRP A 724 -20.72 -37.23 -23.87
N CYS A 725 -19.69 -36.40 -24.09
CA CYS A 725 -19.58 -35.58 -25.29
C CYS A 725 -19.37 -36.46 -26.53
N GLU A 726 -18.48 -37.45 -26.46
CA GLU A 726 -18.27 -38.45 -27.52
C GLU A 726 -19.56 -39.21 -27.85
N MET A 727 -20.32 -39.62 -26.83
CA MET A 727 -21.60 -40.31 -27.01
C MET A 727 -22.66 -39.44 -27.71
N THR A 728 -22.58 -38.12 -27.57
CA THR A 728 -23.58 -37.18 -28.11
C THR A 728 -23.13 -36.50 -29.40
N ASP A 729 -21.99 -36.90 -29.98
CA ASP A 729 -21.31 -36.22 -31.09
C ASP A 729 -21.09 -34.72 -30.82
N THR A 730 -20.73 -34.39 -29.58
CA THR A 730 -20.39 -33.03 -29.14
C THR A 730 -18.88 -32.92 -29.03
N VAL A 731 -18.27 -31.88 -29.60
CA VAL A 731 -16.82 -31.69 -29.51
C VAL A 731 -16.46 -31.14 -28.12
N TYR A 732 -15.58 -31.83 -27.40
CA TYR A 732 -15.14 -31.43 -26.07
C TYR A 732 -13.68 -30.95 -26.05
N TYR A 733 -13.46 -29.74 -25.52
CA TYR A 733 -12.13 -29.18 -25.28
C TYR A 733 -11.92 -28.97 -23.78
N ARG A 734 -10.92 -29.62 -23.20
CA ARG A 734 -10.42 -29.32 -21.85
C ARG A 734 -9.09 -28.59 -21.93
N LEU A 735 -9.03 -27.37 -21.40
CA LEU A 735 -7.79 -26.61 -21.24
C LEU A 735 -7.53 -26.38 -19.75
N SER A 736 -6.41 -26.90 -19.25
CA SER A 736 -5.96 -26.71 -17.87
C SER A 736 -4.43 -26.87 -17.85
N PRO A 737 -3.66 -25.79 -17.57
CA PRO A 737 -2.21 -25.85 -17.57
C PRO A 737 -1.68 -26.67 -16.39
N GLN A 738 -0.51 -27.27 -16.55
CA GLN A 738 0.22 -27.87 -15.43
C GLN A 738 1.01 -26.77 -14.72
N LEU A 739 0.78 -26.61 -13.41
CA LEU A 739 1.49 -25.65 -12.59
C LEU A 739 2.74 -26.29 -11.98
N SER A 740 3.79 -25.51 -11.79
CA SER A 740 5.04 -25.97 -11.14
C SER A 740 4.91 -26.17 -9.64
N GLN A 741 3.99 -25.44 -9.00
CA GLN A 741 3.76 -25.45 -7.56
C GLN A 741 2.27 -25.40 -7.19
N GLU A 742 1.95 -25.76 -5.95
CA GLU A 742 0.59 -25.62 -5.40
C GLU A 742 0.31 -24.14 -5.08
N VAL A 743 -0.58 -23.51 -5.86
CA VAL A 743 -1.05 -22.14 -5.60
C VAL A 743 -2.33 -22.19 -4.76
N LEU A 744 -2.32 -21.48 -3.64
CA LEU A 744 -3.47 -21.42 -2.72
C LEU A 744 -4.62 -20.58 -3.29
N LEU A 745 -5.84 -20.82 -2.79
CA LEU A 745 -7.05 -20.13 -3.27
C LEU A 745 -7.07 -18.63 -2.92
N ASP A 746 -6.35 -18.21 -1.88
CA ASP A 746 -6.21 -16.83 -1.40
C ASP A 746 -4.78 -16.29 -1.55
N GLU A 747 -4.01 -16.81 -2.52
CA GLU A 747 -2.66 -16.32 -2.79
C GLU A 747 -2.66 -14.81 -3.09
N VAL A 748 -1.75 -14.07 -2.43
CA VAL A 748 -1.64 -12.61 -2.51
C VAL A 748 -0.34 -12.14 -3.14
N SER A 749 0.66 -13.01 -3.26
CA SER A 749 1.97 -12.69 -3.82
C SER A 749 1.89 -12.45 -5.33
N ASP A 750 2.23 -11.24 -5.75
CA ASP A 750 2.24 -10.86 -7.17
C ASP A 750 3.21 -11.73 -7.98
N ALA A 751 4.38 -12.06 -7.42
CA ALA A 751 5.37 -12.90 -8.08
C ALA A 751 4.82 -14.31 -8.38
N VAL A 752 4.18 -14.95 -7.38
CA VAL A 752 3.59 -16.29 -7.54
C VAL A 752 2.46 -16.29 -8.57
N LEU A 753 1.59 -15.28 -8.53
CA LEU A 753 0.49 -15.16 -9.49
C LEU A 753 0.99 -14.86 -10.90
N VAL A 754 2.05 -14.05 -11.04
CA VAL A 754 2.70 -13.78 -12.32
C VAL A 754 3.35 -15.04 -12.88
N ASP A 755 4.05 -15.83 -12.06
CA ASP A 755 4.64 -17.10 -12.49
C ASP A 755 3.57 -18.10 -12.95
N MET A 756 2.45 -18.21 -12.21
CA MET A 756 1.30 -19.03 -12.60
C MET A 756 0.71 -18.60 -13.95
N MET A 757 0.56 -17.29 -14.18
CA MET A 757 0.08 -16.78 -15.47
C MET A 757 1.12 -16.97 -16.59
N TRP A 758 2.41 -16.86 -16.26
CA TRP A 758 3.51 -17.12 -17.20
C TRP A 758 3.51 -18.59 -17.65
N GLU A 759 3.36 -19.54 -16.72
CA GLU A 759 3.21 -20.97 -17.03
C GLU A 759 1.97 -21.23 -17.91
N THR A 760 0.87 -20.53 -17.63
CA THR A 760 -0.32 -20.57 -18.47
C THR A 760 -0.04 -20.06 -19.88
N GLN A 761 0.72 -18.97 -20.02
CA GLN A 761 1.13 -18.43 -21.32
C GLN A 761 2.00 -19.43 -22.10
N MET A 762 2.94 -20.11 -21.43
CA MET A 762 3.77 -21.15 -22.04
C MET A 762 2.94 -22.35 -22.49
N TYR A 763 2.01 -22.81 -21.65
CA TYR A 763 1.05 -23.86 -22.01
C TYR A 763 0.22 -23.49 -23.25
N LEU A 764 -0.28 -22.25 -23.32
CA LEU A 764 -1.05 -21.77 -24.46
C LEU A 764 -0.20 -21.70 -25.74
N TYR A 765 1.08 -21.35 -25.62
CA TYR A 765 2.01 -21.39 -26.74
C TYR A 765 2.22 -22.81 -27.27
N GLU A 766 2.38 -23.81 -26.38
CA GLU A 766 2.45 -25.22 -26.76
C GLU A 766 1.15 -25.72 -27.40
N LYS A 767 0.00 -25.21 -26.95
CA LYS A 767 -1.35 -25.56 -27.43
C LYS A 767 -1.87 -24.65 -28.54
N ARG A 768 -1.05 -23.78 -29.14
CA ARG A 768 -1.49 -22.78 -30.12
C ARG A 768 -2.29 -23.35 -31.30
N GLU A 769 -1.93 -24.53 -31.80
CA GLU A 769 -2.65 -25.16 -32.92
C GLU A 769 -4.04 -25.66 -32.48
N SER A 770 -4.14 -26.17 -31.24
CA SER A 770 -5.42 -26.54 -30.64
C SER A 770 -6.30 -25.31 -30.42
N LEU A 771 -5.71 -24.19 -29.99
CA LEU A 771 -6.42 -22.93 -29.77
C LEU A 771 -6.92 -22.33 -31.10
N LYS A 772 -6.10 -22.34 -32.15
CA LYS A 772 -6.48 -21.95 -33.51
C LYS A 772 -7.61 -22.79 -34.07
N SER A 773 -7.54 -24.12 -33.88
CA SER A 773 -8.59 -25.05 -34.27
C SER A 773 -9.91 -24.76 -33.54
N LEU A 774 -9.84 -24.55 -32.22
CA LEU A 774 -10.99 -24.18 -31.41
C LEU A 774 -11.60 -22.84 -31.86
N ALA A 775 -10.79 -21.82 -32.10
CA ALA A 775 -11.27 -20.52 -32.57
C ALA A 775 -12.02 -20.64 -33.91
N LYS A 776 -11.50 -21.41 -34.87
CA LYS A 776 -12.19 -21.67 -36.14
C LYS A 776 -13.53 -22.36 -35.94
N LEU A 777 -13.56 -23.40 -35.09
CA LEU A 777 -14.77 -24.13 -34.77
C LEU A 777 -15.85 -23.23 -34.14
N LEU A 778 -15.46 -22.33 -33.23
CA LEU A 778 -16.38 -21.39 -32.58
C LEU A 778 -16.91 -20.30 -33.53
N LEU A 779 -16.18 -20.01 -34.61
CA LEU A 779 -16.59 -19.08 -35.66
C LEU A 779 -17.47 -19.72 -36.74
N GLY A 780 -17.65 -21.05 -36.72
CA GLY A 780 -18.44 -21.79 -37.70
C GLY A 780 -17.71 -22.03 -39.04
N ASN A 781 -16.36 -22.00 -39.03
CA ASN A 781 -15.49 -22.16 -40.21
C ASN A 781 -14.87 -23.55 -40.34
#